data_AF-A0A4Q0VSZ9-F1
#
_entry.id   AF-A0A4Q0VSZ9-F1
#
_cell.length_a   1.000
_cell.length_b   1.000
_cell.length_c   1.000
_cell.angle_alpha   90.00
_cell.angle_beta   90.00
_cell.angle_gamma   90.00
#
_symmetry.space_group_name_H-M   'P 1'
#
loop_
_entity.id
_entity.type
_entity.pdbx_description
1 polymer ?
#
loop_
_entity_poly.entity_id
_entity_poly.type
_entity_poly.pdbx_seq_one_letter_code
_entity_poly.pdbx_strand_id
1 'polypeptide(L)'
;MMNLGDIRKGCILLFCLLLLPFNVQVYTSVVFGEGEATQQNNEDDIKGIDQSLEVNLSIIEPSTGSSFNVSEVLLSIETSGEEIQETSIVIFQGENEVDRVEAEVGNVVVLPISSYGEGNYKLQALLLQTNGESYYSNIIEFEIDRTAPEIEILTPNTQFVNNALVNGKTEAEIEVSLVVGDDVLTTISNFEGEFSFDLNEYVEDGNGYGVMVVAHDVAGNKAEAEVTFVIDKKRPFISPRVFPRPNMTQAPVGTVISVEIFDNNPILAENIPTNAIEVFEDGATDPLRGFVTYNDEEGHILFTPEENLKPSKKYFVFVNHMITDQAGNLLHARNWTFTTKSNAHFENPHGNYQANTNTCKTCHNVHVASESSMIEPSDELKETLNKLTEPVTSYCMACHDGTVASKMPEMSGHSNHNNKELKLPDVQFQSCGSCHDVHLGWQESNPNLVRDHFVFDHSEVEEAKDIGIIDSSSQLCESCHENDSLVRKLDERVVYRTFTYSNWNNNEEDLREGEISFGKEEDYTLCFSCHNSEVQRTNPKVRDVKSLYANTYESSGHFIPNDRIEDGSLLDGHMPCADCHETHGASNIKLLKETFGHNPKNIETKFIQQIPWTTTSQRIDYERRVCLSCHNNSTEMYGIKVAYPATNVEGEVIEGHTLRATSCVTCHRGATNSFFSTVHAPFRQGK
;
A
#
# COMPACT_ATOMS: atom_id res chain seq x y z
N MET A 1 30.88 34.85 3.92
CA MET A 1 30.95 36.32 4.04
C MET A 1 29.55 36.87 4.27
N MET A 2 29.47 37.90 5.10
CA MET A 2 28.30 38.59 5.66
C MET A 2 27.35 39.26 4.64
N ASN A 3 26.03 39.08 4.87
CA ASN A 3 25.05 40.12 5.26
C ASN A 3 24.42 41.10 4.22
N LEU A 4 23.12 41.38 4.48
CA LEU A 4 22.25 42.50 4.05
C LEU A 4 22.04 42.68 2.53
N GLY A 5 20.83 42.89 2.00
CA GLY A 5 19.75 43.75 2.49
C GLY A 5 19.48 44.80 1.41
N ASP A 6 18.34 44.64 0.74
CA ASP A 6 17.57 45.63 -0.04
C ASP A 6 18.14 46.35 -1.28
N ILE A 7 17.19 46.60 -2.19
CA ILE A 7 16.95 47.82 -3.01
C ILE A 7 16.92 47.63 -4.55
N ARG A 8 15.74 47.98 -5.09
CA ARG A 8 15.33 48.45 -6.46
C ARG A 8 14.77 47.40 -7.43
N LYS A 9 13.45 47.37 -7.68
CA LYS A 9 12.52 48.33 -8.35
C LYS A 9 12.42 48.09 -9.87
N GLY A 10 11.20 47.84 -10.36
CA GLY A 10 10.86 47.96 -11.78
C GLY A 10 9.48 47.40 -12.16
N CYS A 11 8.45 48.23 -11.98
CA CYS A 11 7.03 48.14 -12.36
C CYS A 11 6.61 47.26 -13.57
N ILE A 12 5.38 46.71 -13.51
CA ILE A 12 4.26 47.00 -14.44
C ILE A 12 2.91 46.71 -13.74
N LEU A 13 1.93 47.58 -14.02
CA LEU A 13 0.54 47.64 -13.55
C LEU A 13 -0.29 46.36 -13.81
N LEU A 14 -1.25 46.05 -12.91
CA LEU A 14 -2.68 46.00 -13.25
C LEU A 14 -3.58 45.95 -11.99
N PHE A 15 -4.64 46.76 -12.03
CA PHE A 15 -5.69 46.95 -11.03
C PHE A 15 -6.69 45.78 -11.02
N CYS A 16 -7.20 45.39 -9.85
CA CYS A 16 -8.64 45.08 -9.64
C CYS A 16 -8.93 44.78 -8.16
N LEU A 17 -9.59 45.73 -7.49
CA LEU A 17 -10.31 45.56 -6.24
C LEU A 17 -11.79 45.70 -6.61
N LEU A 18 -12.59 44.66 -6.44
CA LEU A 18 -14.04 44.69 -6.60
C LEU A 18 -14.66 43.78 -5.54
N LEU A 19 -14.98 44.38 -4.40
CA LEU A 19 -16.03 43.91 -3.50
C LEU A 19 -17.33 44.56 -3.97
N LEU A 20 -18.30 43.75 -4.35
CA LEU A 20 -19.70 44.14 -4.46
C LEU A 20 -20.60 42.97 -3.99
N PRO A 21 -21.83 43.28 -3.58
CA PRO A 21 -22.60 42.58 -2.56
C PRO A 21 -23.56 41.55 -3.15
N PHE A 22 -24.09 40.67 -2.30
CA PHE A 22 -25.27 39.88 -2.63
C PHE A 22 -26.53 40.43 -1.96
N ASN A 23 -27.50 40.70 -2.83
CA ASN A 23 -28.93 40.94 -2.61
C ASN A 23 -29.63 39.71 -2.02
N VAL A 24 -30.81 39.88 -1.42
CA VAL A 24 -32.14 39.40 -1.90
C VAL A 24 -33.21 40.11 -1.02
N GLN A 25 -34.01 41.05 -1.52
CA GLN A 25 -35.22 40.98 -2.35
C GLN A 25 -36.53 40.82 -1.53
N VAL A 26 -37.29 41.91 -1.47
CA VAL A 26 -38.69 41.97 -1.00
C VAL A 26 -39.61 42.01 -2.22
N TYR A 27 -40.70 41.22 -2.20
CA TYR A 27 -41.72 41.22 -3.25
C TYR A 27 -42.59 42.48 -3.21
N THR A 28 -42.94 42.97 -4.40
CA THR A 28 -43.79 44.13 -4.66
C THR A 28 -45.26 43.74 -4.81
N SER A 29 -46.15 44.70 -4.53
CA SER A 29 -47.35 44.90 -5.34
C SER A 29 -47.71 46.39 -5.40
N VAL A 30 -47.91 46.85 -6.63
CA VAL A 30 -48.14 48.22 -7.12
C VAL A 30 -49.64 48.48 -7.27
N VAL A 31 -50.09 49.76 -7.24
CA VAL A 31 -50.80 50.46 -8.34
C VAL A 31 -51.34 51.85 -7.93
N PHE A 32 -50.70 52.87 -8.54
CA PHE A 32 -51.11 54.16 -9.15
C PHE A 32 -52.23 55.08 -8.62
N GLY A 33 -51.93 56.39 -8.70
CA GLY A 33 -52.88 57.47 -8.99
C GLY A 33 -52.26 58.88 -8.89
N GLU A 34 -52.20 59.60 -10.02
CA GLU A 34 -51.47 60.86 -10.32
C GLU A 34 -52.11 62.16 -9.76
N GLY A 35 -51.36 63.28 -9.77
CA GLY A 35 -51.98 64.62 -9.89
C GLY A 35 -51.25 65.84 -9.29
N GLU A 36 -50.38 66.47 -10.09
CA GLU A 36 -50.11 67.91 -10.32
C GLU A 36 -50.18 69.03 -9.24
N ALA A 37 -49.08 69.82 -9.26
CA ALA A 37 -49.00 71.30 -9.40
C ALA A 37 -48.92 72.27 -8.18
N THR A 38 -47.84 73.07 -8.29
CA THR A 38 -47.42 74.34 -7.67
C THR A 38 -48.47 75.43 -7.36
N GLN A 39 -48.33 76.14 -6.24
CA GLN A 39 -47.97 77.59 -6.13
C GLN A 39 -48.15 78.18 -4.72
N GLN A 40 -47.04 78.76 -4.21
CA GLN A 40 -46.85 80.07 -3.58
C GLN A 40 -47.91 80.75 -2.65
N ASN A 41 -47.41 81.12 -1.46
CA ASN A 41 -47.71 82.27 -0.57
C ASN A 41 -49.08 82.38 0.15
N ASN A 42 -49.07 82.34 1.49
CA ASN A 42 -49.26 83.52 2.34
C ASN A 42 -49.11 83.20 3.85
N GLU A 43 -48.64 84.21 4.56
CA GLU A 43 -48.49 84.29 6.02
C GLU A 43 -49.83 84.28 6.77
N ASP A 44 -49.72 83.97 8.07
CA ASP A 44 -50.67 84.12 9.18
C ASP A 44 -51.74 83.03 9.39
N ASP A 45 -51.40 82.05 10.23
CA ASP A 45 -52.20 81.74 11.44
C ASP A 45 -51.39 80.89 12.44
N ILE A 46 -51.19 81.42 13.66
CA ILE A 46 -50.60 80.72 14.79
C ILE A 46 -51.66 79.77 15.38
N LYS A 47 -51.43 78.46 15.28
CA LYS A 47 -51.88 77.49 16.29
C LYS A 47 -50.77 76.47 16.52
N GLY A 48 -50.43 76.31 17.80
CA GLY A 48 -49.32 75.51 18.29
C GLY A 48 -49.27 74.13 17.66
N ILE A 49 -48.09 73.82 17.13
CA ILE A 49 -47.63 72.44 17.04
C ILE A 49 -46.80 72.28 18.30
N ASP A 50 -47.44 71.69 19.29
CA ASP A 50 -46.79 70.92 20.33
C ASP A 50 -45.70 70.06 19.66
N GLN A 51 -44.44 70.44 19.84
CA GLN A 51 -43.36 69.46 19.66
C GLN A 51 -43.48 68.56 20.88
N SER A 52 -44.41 67.61 20.82
CA SER A 52 -44.33 66.44 21.68
C SER A 52 -42.99 65.81 21.37
N LEU A 53 -42.00 66.04 22.24
CA LEU A 53 -40.78 65.27 22.25
C LEU A 53 -41.23 63.82 22.38
N GLU A 54 -41.15 63.03 21.31
CA GLU A 54 -41.46 61.61 21.39
C GLU A 54 -40.44 60.99 22.34
N VAL A 55 -40.93 60.54 23.50
CA VAL A 55 -40.10 59.83 24.47
C VAL A 55 -39.67 58.52 23.82
N ASN A 56 -38.37 58.32 23.63
CA ASN A 56 -37.84 57.04 23.14
C ASN A 56 -37.31 56.25 24.32
N LEU A 57 -37.58 54.94 24.33
CA LEU A 57 -37.04 53.98 25.28
C LEU A 57 -36.70 52.71 24.51
N SER A 58 -35.44 52.30 24.53
CA SER A 58 -35.00 51.08 23.84
C SER A 58 -33.94 50.34 24.66
N ILE A 59 -34.05 49.01 24.67
CA ILE A 59 -32.96 48.14 25.11
C ILE A 59 -32.08 47.88 23.90
N ILE A 60 -30.80 48.25 24.00
CA ILE A 60 -29.78 48.13 22.96
C ILE A 60 -29.03 46.81 23.07
N GLU A 61 -28.65 46.42 24.29
CA GLU A 61 -28.03 45.13 24.59
C GLU A 61 -28.70 44.51 25.82
N PRO A 62 -28.91 43.18 25.82
CA PRO A 62 -28.63 42.25 24.74
C PRO A 62 -29.66 42.33 23.60
N SER A 63 -29.32 41.80 22.43
CA SER A 63 -30.25 41.68 21.31
C SER A 63 -31.21 40.50 21.51
N THR A 64 -32.40 40.58 20.92
CA THR A 64 -33.34 39.46 20.86
C THR A 64 -32.68 38.22 20.26
N GLY A 65 -32.85 37.07 20.89
CA GLY A 65 -32.25 35.78 20.53
C GLY A 65 -30.92 35.46 21.24
N SER A 66 -30.50 36.27 22.22
CA SER A 66 -29.30 35.99 23.01
C SER A 66 -29.54 34.83 23.99
N SER A 67 -28.53 33.97 24.19
CA SER A 67 -28.55 32.92 25.21
C SER A 67 -27.44 33.14 26.24
N PHE A 68 -27.72 32.82 27.50
CA PHE A 68 -26.81 33.10 28.62
C PHE A 68 -26.67 31.93 29.58
N ASN A 69 -25.42 31.60 29.91
CA ASN A 69 -25.07 30.69 31.02
C ASN A 69 -24.47 31.40 32.25
N VAL A 70 -24.40 32.73 32.22
CA VAL A 70 -23.77 33.56 33.26
C VAL A 70 -24.73 33.84 34.42
N SER A 71 -24.17 34.30 35.54
CA SER A 71 -24.96 34.70 36.71
C SER A 71 -25.55 36.11 36.63
N GLU A 72 -25.03 36.96 35.74
CA GLU A 72 -25.45 38.36 35.56
C GLU A 72 -25.39 38.77 34.08
N VAL A 73 -26.38 39.51 33.60
CA VAL A 73 -26.45 40.05 32.23
C VAL A 73 -26.34 41.58 32.28
N LEU A 74 -25.51 42.16 31.43
CA LEU A 74 -25.38 43.61 31.30
C LEU A 74 -26.41 44.12 30.30
N LEU A 75 -27.26 45.05 30.75
CA LEU A 75 -28.27 45.69 29.92
C LEU A 75 -27.83 47.12 29.58
N SER A 76 -27.92 47.48 28.31
CA SER A 76 -27.74 48.86 27.85
C SER A 76 -29.08 49.43 27.42
N ILE A 77 -29.53 50.49 28.10
CA ILE A 77 -30.84 51.13 27.86
C ILE A 77 -30.61 52.54 27.36
N GLU A 78 -31.17 52.87 26.20
CA GLU A 78 -31.20 54.22 25.67
C GLU A 78 -32.58 54.83 25.91
N THR A 79 -32.60 56.07 26.39
CA THR A 79 -33.85 56.81 26.55
C THR A 79 -33.66 58.29 26.24
N SER A 80 -34.69 58.89 25.65
CA SER A 80 -34.81 60.34 25.47
C SER A 80 -36.15 60.80 26.04
N GLY A 81 -36.12 61.81 26.92
CA GLY A 81 -37.28 62.38 27.58
C GLY A 81 -36.89 63.33 28.71
N GLU A 82 -37.70 64.35 28.97
CA GLU A 82 -37.56 65.20 30.16
C GLU A 82 -38.43 64.66 31.32
N GLU A 83 -38.03 64.93 32.56
CA GLU A 83 -38.78 64.59 33.79
C GLU A 83 -39.07 63.09 34.06
N ILE A 84 -38.03 62.25 34.03
CA ILE A 84 -38.14 60.81 34.36
C ILE A 84 -38.30 60.62 35.88
N GLN A 85 -39.35 59.91 36.30
CA GLN A 85 -39.60 59.58 37.71
C GLN A 85 -38.95 58.26 38.11
N GLU A 86 -39.16 57.21 37.32
CA GLU A 86 -38.68 55.86 37.60
C GLU A 86 -38.45 55.11 36.29
N THR A 87 -37.43 54.27 36.24
CA THR A 87 -37.26 53.26 35.18
C THR A 87 -37.13 51.90 35.84
N SER A 88 -37.83 50.91 35.33
CA SER A 88 -37.74 49.53 35.81
C SER A 88 -37.62 48.56 34.63
N ILE A 89 -36.84 47.50 34.81
CA ILE A 89 -36.80 46.37 33.90
C ILE A 89 -37.79 45.33 34.39
N VAL A 90 -38.76 45.00 33.54
CA VAL A 90 -39.77 43.98 33.80
C VAL A 90 -39.37 42.70 33.07
N ILE A 91 -39.39 41.59 33.79
CA ILE A 91 -38.96 40.28 33.30
C ILE A 91 -40.18 39.38 33.26
N PHE A 92 -40.39 38.76 32.10
CA PHE A 92 -41.52 37.88 31.87
C PHE A 92 -41.06 36.46 31.58
N GLN A 93 -41.84 35.49 32.05
CA GLN A 93 -41.79 34.11 31.58
C GLN A 93 -43.16 33.77 30.97
N GLY A 94 -43.19 33.59 29.64
CA GLY A 94 -44.44 33.61 28.89
C GLY A 94 -45.10 34.99 28.93
N GLU A 95 -46.33 35.05 29.46
CA GLU A 95 -47.11 36.30 29.61
C GLU A 95 -47.12 36.83 31.06
N ASN A 96 -46.48 36.13 32.01
CA ASN A 96 -46.49 36.50 33.42
C ASN A 96 -45.23 37.28 33.77
N GLU A 97 -45.39 38.42 34.46
CA GLU A 97 -44.30 39.11 35.12
C GLU A 97 -43.76 38.23 36.25
N VAL A 98 -42.48 37.86 36.16
CA VAL A 98 -41.79 37.03 37.16
C VAL A 98 -40.89 37.85 38.08
N ASP A 99 -40.42 39.00 37.61
CA ASP A 99 -39.59 39.91 38.40
C ASP A 99 -39.59 41.35 37.83
N ARG A 100 -39.19 42.30 38.67
CA ARG A 100 -39.04 43.71 38.31
C ARG A 100 -37.84 44.32 39.04
N VAL A 101 -36.91 44.88 38.29
CA VAL A 101 -35.67 45.47 38.81
C VAL A 101 -35.64 46.96 38.53
N GLU A 102 -35.43 47.79 39.56
CA GLU A 102 -35.24 49.24 39.38
C GLU A 102 -33.97 49.52 38.58
N ALA A 103 -34.05 50.45 37.62
CA ALA A 103 -32.97 50.81 36.72
C ALA A 103 -32.74 52.33 36.73
N GLU A 104 -31.48 52.76 36.72
CA GLU A 104 -31.11 54.17 36.58
C GLU A 104 -30.83 54.52 35.12
N VAL A 105 -31.39 55.66 34.68
CA VAL A 105 -31.28 56.16 33.31
C VAL A 105 -29.84 56.57 32.96
N GLY A 106 -29.31 56.07 31.84
CA GLY A 106 -28.00 56.43 31.31
C GLY A 106 -26.83 55.57 31.80
N ASN A 107 -27.10 54.52 32.58
CA ASN A 107 -26.10 53.55 33.07
C ASN A 107 -26.31 52.15 32.47
N VAL A 108 -25.25 51.35 32.47
CA VAL A 108 -25.33 49.89 32.25
C VAL A 108 -26.01 49.27 33.46
N VAL A 109 -27.15 48.60 33.26
CA VAL A 109 -27.90 47.92 34.32
C VAL A 109 -27.39 46.50 34.43
N VAL A 110 -26.98 46.09 35.63
CA VAL A 110 -26.57 44.70 35.90
C VAL A 110 -27.80 43.92 36.34
N LEU A 111 -28.22 42.96 35.53
CA LEU A 111 -29.36 42.10 35.85
C LEU A 111 -28.87 40.76 36.43
N PRO A 112 -29.10 40.49 37.73
CA PRO A 112 -28.74 39.20 38.32
C PRO A 112 -29.73 38.12 37.86
N ILE A 113 -29.25 37.16 37.06
CA ILE A 113 -30.09 36.08 36.53
C ILE A 113 -29.89 34.72 37.22
N SER A 114 -28.99 34.67 38.20
CA SER A 114 -28.65 33.44 38.95
C SER A 114 -29.85 32.76 39.63
N SER A 115 -30.87 33.52 40.04
CA SER A 115 -32.08 32.99 40.70
C SER A 115 -33.14 32.46 39.73
N TYR A 116 -33.04 32.74 38.43
CA TYR A 116 -33.97 32.22 37.44
C TYR A 116 -33.58 30.80 37.01
N GLY A 117 -34.60 29.98 36.71
CA GLY A 117 -34.42 28.65 36.11
C GLY A 117 -34.11 28.74 34.62
N GLU A 118 -33.77 27.62 34.00
CA GLU A 118 -33.54 27.57 32.55
C GLU A 118 -34.83 27.83 31.75
N GLY A 119 -34.65 28.32 30.53
CA GLY A 119 -35.70 28.51 29.53
C GLY A 119 -35.79 29.93 29.00
N ASN A 120 -36.91 30.20 28.32
CA ASN A 120 -37.14 31.44 27.58
C ASN A 120 -37.73 32.55 28.46
N TYR A 121 -37.15 33.73 28.39
CA TYR A 121 -37.55 34.93 29.11
C TYR A 121 -37.69 36.12 28.16
N LYS A 122 -38.49 37.11 28.58
CA LYS A 122 -38.62 38.38 27.86
C LYS A 122 -38.29 39.54 28.79
N LEU A 123 -37.57 40.54 28.28
CA LEU A 123 -37.27 41.79 28.98
C LEU A 123 -38.02 42.94 28.31
N GLN A 124 -38.59 43.82 29.12
CA GLN A 124 -39.11 45.10 28.68
C GLN A 124 -38.81 46.18 29.73
N ALA A 125 -38.20 47.28 29.30
CA ALA A 125 -38.03 48.45 30.16
C ALA A 125 -39.34 49.23 30.21
N LEU A 126 -39.73 49.64 31.41
CA LEU A 126 -40.84 50.53 31.68
C LEU A 126 -40.29 51.83 32.26
N LEU A 127 -40.61 52.95 31.60
CA LEU A 127 -40.31 54.29 32.09
C LEU A 127 -41.60 54.96 32.55
N LEU A 128 -41.59 55.49 33.78
CA LEU A 128 -42.66 56.30 34.34
C LEU A 128 -42.18 57.76 34.43
N GLN A 129 -42.93 58.68 33.85
CA GLN A 129 -42.69 60.11 33.95
C GLN A 129 -43.39 60.72 35.18
N THR A 130 -42.90 61.87 35.64
CA THR A 130 -43.47 62.63 36.76
C THR A 130 -44.94 63.03 36.56
N ASN A 131 -45.39 63.13 35.31
CA ASN A 131 -46.77 63.42 34.91
C ASN A 131 -47.71 62.20 35.01
N GLY A 132 -47.16 61.00 35.30
CA GLY A 132 -47.88 59.73 35.40
C GLY A 132 -47.99 58.92 34.10
N GLU A 133 -47.41 59.38 32.99
CA GLU A 133 -47.38 58.65 31.72
C GLU A 133 -46.33 57.54 31.73
N SER A 134 -46.62 56.43 31.05
CA SER A 134 -45.77 55.24 31.00
C SER A 134 -45.37 54.89 29.57
N TYR A 135 -44.09 54.60 29.37
CA TYR A 135 -43.50 54.22 28.08
C TYR A 135 -42.80 52.87 28.19
N TYR A 136 -42.90 52.06 27.14
CA TYR A 136 -42.34 50.72 27.09
C TYR A 136 -41.27 50.62 26.00
N SER A 137 -40.22 49.85 26.25
CA SER A 137 -39.20 49.54 25.26
C SER A 137 -39.67 48.49 24.24
N ASN A 138 -38.82 48.26 23.23
CA ASN A 138 -38.79 46.99 22.52
C ASN A 138 -38.67 45.80 23.50
N ILE A 139 -39.26 44.68 23.12
CA ILE A 139 -39.16 43.43 23.88
C ILE A 139 -37.90 42.69 23.41
N ILE A 140 -37.07 42.29 24.36
CA ILE A 140 -35.93 41.41 24.12
C ILE A 140 -36.29 40.02 24.60
N GLU A 141 -36.32 39.05 23.68
CA GLU A 141 -36.45 37.64 24.03
C GLU A 141 -35.04 37.05 24.20
N PHE A 142 -34.80 36.34 25.29
CA PHE A 142 -33.52 35.71 25.59
C PHE A 142 -33.73 34.36 26.27
N GLU A 143 -32.70 33.53 26.21
CA GLU A 143 -32.70 32.22 26.85
C GLU A 143 -31.68 32.16 27.99
N ILE A 144 -32.07 31.52 29.08
CA ILE A 144 -31.12 31.09 30.11
C ILE A 144 -30.90 29.60 29.88
N ASP A 145 -29.69 29.26 29.50
CA ASP A 145 -29.27 27.89 29.22
C ASP A 145 -27.96 27.61 29.95
N ARG A 146 -28.00 26.67 30.89
CA ARG A 146 -26.85 26.23 31.68
C ARG A 146 -26.56 24.75 31.44
N THR A 147 -27.24 24.14 30.47
CA THR A 147 -27.12 22.74 30.15
C THR A 147 -26.03 22.59 29.12
N ALA A 148 -24.97 21.84 29.46
CA ALA A 148 -23.92 21.55 28.50
C ALA A 148 -24.46 20.67 27.35
N PRO A 149 -23.95 20.85 26.12
CA PRO A 149 -24.31 19.97 25.01
C PRO A 149 -23.85 18.53 25.29
N GLU A 150 -24.50 17.54 24.68
CA GLU A 150 -23.99 16.16 24.67
C GLU A 150 -22.94 16.01 23.58
N ILE A 151 -21.89 15.22 23.81
CA ILE A 151 -20.85 14.94 22.79
C ILE A 151 -20.47 13.46 22.78
N GLU A 152 -20.41 12.88 21.58
CA GLU A 152 -19.99 11.50 21.34
C GLU A 152 -19.01 11.45 20.16
N ILE A 153 -17.89 10.75 20.33
CA ILE A 153 -16.96 10.43 19.24
C ILE A 153 -17.33 9.04 18.69
N LEU A 154 -17.64 8.99 17.40
CA LEU A 154 -18.00 7.76 16.68
C LEU A 154 -16.80 7.09 16.01
N THR A 155 -15.84 7.88 15.52
CA THR A 155 -14.56 7.39 15.00
C THR A 155 -13.40 8.26 15.48
N PRO A 156 -12.20 7.70 15.68
CA PRO A 156 -11.87 6.27 15.55
C PRO A 156 -12.47 5.41 16.67
N ASN A 157 -12.86 4.18 16.36
CA ASN A 157 -13.43 3.20 17.30
C ASN A 157 -12.51 1.98 17.53
N THR A 158 -11.33 2.01 16.92
CA THR A 158 -10.24 1.03 17.05
C THR A 158 -8.98 1.73 17.55
N GLN A 159 -8.07 0.95 18.14
CA GLN A 159 -6.79 1.47 18.60
C GLN A 159 -5.87 1.89 17.44
N PHE A 160 -5.94 1.20 16.30
CA PHE A 160 -5.12 1.45 15.12
C PHE A 160 -5.99 1.94 13.99
N VAL A 161 -5.52 2.95 13.25
CA VAL A 161 -6.19 3.49 12.06
C VAL A 161 -5.19 3.87 10.98
N ASN A 162 -5.57 3.65 9.72
CA ASN A 162 -4.77 4.09 8.57
C ASN A 162 -5.21 5.44 7.99
N ASN A 163 -6.30 5.99 8.53
CA ASN A 163 -6.88 7.27 8.14
C ASN A 163 -7.36 8.01 9.40
N ALA A 164 -6.85 9.23 9.60
CA ALA A 164 -7.05 9.97 10.83
C ALA A 164 -8.31 10.85 10.76
N LEU A 165 -9.49 10.21 10.77
CA LEU A 165 -10.78 10.90 10.77
C LEU A 165 -11.46 10.83 12.15
N VAL A 166 -11.71 12.00 12.74
CA VAL A 166 -12.48 12.12 13.98
C VAL A 166 -13.89 12.57 13.63
N ASN A 167 -14.83 11.63 13.69
CA ASN A 167 -16.25 11.89 13.45
C ASN A 167 -17.02 11.72 14.75
N GLY A 168 -18.05 12.52 14.95
CA GLY A 168 -18.87 12.42 16.13
C GLY A 168 -20.23 13.10 16.00
N LYS A 169 -20.97 13.08 17.09
CA LYS A 169 -22.28 13.72 17.24
C LYS A 169 -22.31 14.63 18.44
N THR A 170 -23.01 15.75 18.29
CA THR A 170 -23.31 16.72 19.32
C THR A 170 -24.65 17.41 19.00
N GLU A 171 -24.98 18.50 19.66
CA GLU A 171 -26.10 19.35 19.27
C GLU A 171 -25.95 19.87 17.83
N ALA A 172 -27.06 20.18 17.16
CA ALA A 172 -27.04 20.66 15.78
C ALA A 172 -26.61 22.14 15.69
N GLU A 173 -25.85 22.48 14.64
CA GLU A 173 -25.45 23.86 14.31
C GLU A 173 -24.63 24.58 15.39
N ILE A 174 -23.89 23.84 16.22
CA ILE A 174 -23.01 24.40 17.25
C ILE A 174 -21.52 24.27 16.90
N GLU A 175 -20.68 25.11 17.51
CA GLU A 175 -19.23 25.09 17.28
C GLU A 175 -18.59 23.89 17.99
N VAL A 176 -17.70 23.20 17.29
CA VAL A 176 -16.89 22.11 17.83
C VAL A 176 -15.43 22.43 17.57
N SER A 177 -14.60 22.33 18.61
CA SER A 177 -13.15 22.47 18.49
C SER A 177 -12.44 21.15 18.81
N LEU A 178 -11.28 20.93 18.20
CA LEU A 178 -10.44 19.75 18.41
C LEU A 178 -9.00 20.19 18.66
N VAL A 179 -8.35 19.60 19.65
CA VAL A 179 -6.92 19.80 19.93
C VAL A 179 -6.13 18.55 19.54
N VAL A 180 -5.11 18.73 18.68
CA VAL A 180 -4.16 17.68 18.27
C VAL A 180 -2.73 18.24 18.31
N GLY A 181 -1.90 17.71 19.22
CA GLY A 181 -0.58 18.28 19.46
C GLY A 181 -0.67 19.74 19.94
N ASP A 182 -0.03 20.65 19.20
CA ASP A 182 -0.07 22.10 19.45
C ASP A 182 -1.16 22.83 18.62
N ASP A 183 -1.84 22.13 17.72
CA ASP A 183 -2.82 22.70 16.79
C ASP A 183 -4.25 22.62 17.35
N VAL A 184 -5.04 23.65 17.06
CA VAL A 184 -6.47 23.73 17.39
C VAL A 184 -7.26 23.91 16.11
N LEU A 185 -8.17 22.98 15.86
CA LEU A 185 -9.06 22.98 14.70
C LEU A 185 -10.50 23.27 15.15
N THR A 186 -11.30 23.88 14.29
CA THR A 186 -12.72 24.20 14.57
C THR A 186 -13.61 23.83 13.40
N THR A 187 -14.81 23.34 13.69
CA THR A 187 -15.88 23.08 12.73
C THR A 187 -17.24 23.39 13.34
N ILE A 188 -18.31 23.27 12.56
CA ILE A 188 -19.70 23.42 13.02
C ILE A 188 -20.43 22.11 12.74
N SER A 189 -21.20 21.62 13.70
CA SER A 189 -22.04 20.44 13.51
C SER A 189 -23.17 20.70 12.53
N ASN A 190 -23.57 19.70 11.74
CA ASN A 190 -24.65 19.86 10.78
C ASN A 190 -26.05 19.85 11.47
N PHE A 191 -27.12 19.93 10.68
CA PHE A 191 -28.50 19.91 11.19
C PHE A 191 -28.92 18.60 11.87
N GLU A 192 -28.14 17.53 11.71
CA GLU A 192 -28.31 16.24 12.40
C GLU A 192 -27.35 16.08 13.59
N GLY A 193 -26.57 17.12 13.92
CA GLY A 193 -25.61 17.12 15.01
C GLY A 193 -24.26 16.48 14.65
N GLU A 194 -24.01 16.12 13.40
CA GLU A 194 -22.78 15.43 12.99
C GLU A 194 -21.63 16.41 12.73
N PHE A 195 -20.44 16.06 13.20
CA PHE A 195 -19.19 16.78 12.95
C PHE A 195 -18.08 15.84 12.46
N SER A 196 -17.09 16.41 11.76
CA SER A 196 -15.97 15.67 11.19
C SER A 196 -14.69 16.53 11.17
N PHE A 197 -13.58 15.94 11.57
CA PHE A 197 -12.23 16.48 11.41
C PHE A 197 -11.35 15.50 10.63
N ASP A 198 -10.64 16.01 9.63
CA ASP A 198 -9.57 15.29 8.92
C ASP A 198 -8.21 15.71 9.48
N LEU A 199 -7.54 14.77 10.14
CA LEU A 199 -6.27 15.00 10.82
C LEU A 199 -5.07 14.48 10.02
N ASN A 200 -5.24 14.00 8.78
CA ASN A 200 -4.17 13.31 8.04
C ASN A 200 -2.92 14.16 7.80
N GLU A 201 -3.05 15.49 7.75
CA GLU A 201 -1.92 16.42 7.60
C GLU A 201 -1.22 16.77 8.93
N TYR A 202 -1.81 16.38 10.07
CA TYR A 202 -1.35 16.70 11.43
C TYR A 202 -0.75 15.49 12.15
N VAL A 203 -0.74 14.31 11.52
CA VAL A 203 -0.31 13.06 12.11
C VAL A 203 0.71 12.33 11.24
N GLU A 204 1.60 11.59 11.89
CA GLU A 204 2.65 10.80 11.27
C GLU A 204 2.43 9.31 11.52
N ASP A 205 2.87 8.48 10.57
CA ASP A 205 2.77 7.03 10.67
C ASP A 205 3.59 6.46 11.83
N GLY A 206 3.05 5.44 12.51
CA GLY A 206 3.67 4.78 13.67
C GLY A 206 3.52 5.53 15.00
N ASN A 207 2.97 6.75 15.01
CA ASN A 207 2.81 7.56 16.21
C ASN A 207 1.41 7.42 16.83
N GLY A 208 1.35 7.49 18.16
CA GLY A 208 0.11 7.54 18.93
C GLY A 208 -0.31 8.98 19.24
N TYR A 209 -1.62 9.24 19.13
CA TYR A 209 -2.23 10.55 19.36
C TYR A 209 -3.39 10.43 20.34
N GLY A 210 -3.47 11.37 21.29
CA GLY A 210 -4.66 11.63 22.09
C GLY A 210 -5.25 12.97 21.65
N VAL A 211 -6.52 12.97 21.27
CA VAL A 211 -7.22 14.17 20.81
C VAL A 211 -8.40 14.48 21.71
N MET A 212 -8.54 15.75 22.04
CA MET A 212 -9.65 16.27 22.86
C MET A 212 -10.58 17.08 21.97
N VAL A 213 -11.85 16.73 21.98
CA VAL A 213 -12.91 17.40 21.23
C VAL A 213 -13.80 18.14 22.22
N VAL A 214 -14.08 19.42 21.95
CA VAL A 214 -14.88 20.29 22.80
C VAL A 214 -16.04 20.86 22.00
N ALA A 215 -17.27 20.58 22.41
CA ALA A 215 -18.47 21.20 21.86
C ALA A 215 -18.85 22.45 22.66
N HIS A 216 -19.26 23.50 21.97
CA HIS A 216 -19.64 24.80 22.54
C HIS A 216 -21.06 25.15 22.08
N ASP A 217 -22.02 25.20 23.00
CA ASP A 217 -23.36 25.68 22.66
C ASP A 217 -23.40 27.21 22.48
N VAL A 218 -24.57 27.73 22.11
CA VAL A 218 -24.80 29.17 21.88
C VAL A 218 -24.68 29.99 23.17
N ALA A 219 -25.00 29.41 24.32
CA ALA A 219 -24.89 30.05 25.64
C ALA A 219 -23.45 30.07 26.17
N GLY A 220 -22.56 29.30 25.55
CA GLY A 220 -21.15 29.13 25.92
C GLY A 220 -20.90 27.99 26.91
N ASN A 221 -21.86 27.08 27.16
CA ASN A 221 -21.57 25.85 27.91
C ASN A 221 -20.72 24.91 27.05
N LYS A 222 -19.99 24.01 27.72
CA LYS A 222 -19.02 23.13 27.08
C LYS A 222 -19.17 21.69 27.50
N ALA A 223 -18.93 20.78 26.56
CA ALA A 223 -18.72 19.38 26.84
C ALA A 223 -17.47 18.87 26.10
N GLU A 224 -16.77 17.92 26.72
CA GLU A 224 -15.48 17.43 26.24
C GLU A 224 -15.52 15.90 26.07
N ALA A 225 -14.89 15.40 25.01
CA ALA A 225 -14.65 13.98 24.78
C ALA A 225 -13.20 13.77 24.33
N GLU A 226 -12.61 12.65 24.72
CA GLU A 226 -11.24 12.29 24.35
C GLU A 226 -11.23 10.96 23.60
N VAL A 227 -10.37 10.83 22.60
CA VAL A 227 -10.08 9.57 21.92
C VAL A 227 -8.58 9.43 21.66
N THR A 228 -8.08 8.22 21.78
CA THR A 228 -6.68 7.89 21.48
C THR A 228 -6.60 6.88 20.35
N PHE A 229 -5.66 7.06 19.44
CA PHE A 229 -5.40 6.14 18.33
C PHE A 229 -3.92 6.14 17.94
N VAL A 230 -3.47 5.09 17.27
CA VAL A 230 -2.15 4.98 16.65
C VAL A 230 -2.34 4.98 15.15
N ILE A 231 -1.57 5.82 14.45
CA ILE A 231 -1.54 5.78 12.99
C ILE A 231 -0.72 4.59 12.55
N ASP A 232 -1.33 3.72 11.76
CA ASP A 232 -0.68 2.61 11.10
C ASP A 232 -1.12 2.55 9.64
N LYS A 233 -0.24 3.00 8.75
CA LYS A 233 -0.42 3.01 7.30
C LYS A 233 0.32 1.85 6.63
N LYS A 234 1.08 1.05 7.40
CA LYS A 234 1.86 -0.06 6.85
C LYS A 234 0.95 -1.25 6.68
N ARG A 235 1.06 -1.89 5.52
CA ARG A 235 0.26 -3.08 5.22
C ARG A 235 0.90 -4.31 5.83
N PRO A 236 0.09 -5.34 6.16
CA PRO A 236 0.62 -6.66 6.42
C PRO A 236 1.28 -7.22 5.15
N PHE A 237 2.26 -8.10 5.31
CA PHE A 237 2.97 -8.77 4.21
C PHE A 237 3.08 -10.28 4.40
N ILE A 238 3.21 -11.00 3.28
CA ILE A 238 3.35 -12.46 3.29
C ILE A 238 4.81 -12.86 3.45
N SER A 239 5.10 -13.68 4.46
CA SER A 239 6.37 -14.37 4.68
C SER A 239 6.73 -15.27 3.48
N PRO A 240 8.02 -15.44 3.14
CA PRO A 240 8.46 -16.39 2.12
C PRO A 240 8.30 -17.83 2.59
N ARG A 241 8.05 -18.05 3.89
CA ARG A 241 7.85 -19.38 4.51
C ARG A 241 6.48 -19.94 4.15
N VAL A 242 6.16 -19.93 2.87
CA VAL A 242 4.98 -20.56 2.32
C VAL A 242 5.27 -22.03 2.05
N PHE A 243 4.27 -22.86 2.27
CA PHE A 243 4.29 -24.26 1.89
C PHE A 243 3.03 -24.58 1.07
N PRO A 244 3.15 -25.29 -0.07
CA PRO A 244 4.38 -25.65 -0.78
C PRO A 244 5.17 -24.43 -1.26
N ARG A 245 6.50 -24.55 -1.36
CA ARG A 245 7.34 -23.48 -1.92
C ARG A 245 6.98 -23.20 -3.38
N PRO A 246 7.17 -21.97 -3.88
CA PRO A 246 7.02 -21.66 -5.29
C PRO A 246 7.81 -22.64 -6.17
N ASN A 247 7.12 -23.22 -7.13
CA ASN A 247 7.63 -24.14 -8.14
C ASN A 247 8.16 -25.46 -7.59
N MET A 248 7.75 -25.84 -6.38
CA MET A 248 7.98 -27.17 -5.84
C MET A 248 7.35 -28.24 -6.75
N THR A 249 8.12 -29.27 -7.13
CA THR A 249 7.70 -30.27 -8.12
C THR A 249 7.40 -31.67 -7.54
N GLN A 250 7.29 -31.81 -6.22
CA GLN A 250 7.01 -33.10 -5.54
C GLN A 250 6.17 -32.92 -4.27
N ALA A 251 5.21 -32.00 -4.26
CA ALA A 251 4.38 -31.77 -3.08
C ALA A 251 3.51 -33.01 -2.75
N PRO A 252 3.34 -33.42 -1.48
CA PRO A 252 2.45 -34.53 -1.12
C PRO A 252 1.00 -34.31 -1.62
N VAL A 253 0.27 -35.37 -1.94
CA VAL A 253 -1.17 -35.25 -2.31
C VAL A 253 -2.06 -34.79 -1.15
N GLY A 254 -1.64 -35.03 0.09
CA GLY A 254 -2.28 -34.49 1.31
C GLY A 254 -1.69 -33.16 1.77
N THR A 255 -1.18 -32.35 0.84
CA THR A 255 -0.59 -31.05 1.15
C THR A 255 -1.63 -30.12 1.77
N VAL A 256 -1.27 -29.53 2.91
CA VAL A 256 -1.92 -28.34 3.48
C VAL A 256 -1.13 -27.14 3.01
N ILE A 257 -1.81 -26.12 2.51
CA ILE A 257 -1.15 -24.88 2.10
C ILE A 257 -0.98 -24.03 3.36
N SER A 258 0.23 -23.57 3.63
CA SER A 258 0.56 -22.73 4.79
C SER A 258 1.16 -21.42 4.32
N VAL A 259 0.69 -20.32 4.90
CA VAL A 259 1.18 -18.97 4.67
C VAL A 259 1.34 -18.29 6.02
N GLU A 260 2.52 -17.76 6.29
CA GLU A 260 2.77 -16.91 7.44
C GLU A 260 2.60 -15.45 7.00
N ILE A 261 1.88 -14.65 7.78
CA ILE A 261 1.69 -13.23 7.55
C ILE A 261 2.34 -12.47 8.69
N PHE A 262 3.13 -11.47 8.31
CA PHE A 262 3.79 -10.56 9.23
C PHE A 262 3.16 -9.19 9.14
N ASP A 263 3.08 -8.56 10.30
CA ASP A 263 2.70 -7.18 10.48
C ASP A 263 3.31 -6.65 11.77
N ASN A 264 3.43 -5.33 11.92
CA ASN A 264 3.92 -4.71 13.14
C ASN A 264 2.97 -4.94 14.32
N ASN A 265 1.68 -5.05 14.00
CA ASN A 265 0.62 -5.33 14.96
C ASN A 265 0.04 -6.74 14.69
N PRO A 266 -0.38 -7.50 15.73
CA PRO A 266 -0.97 -8.81 15.52
C PRO A 266 -2.24 -8.73 14.66
N ILE A 267 -2.34 -9.56 13.63
CA ILE A 267 -3.57 -9.69 12.83
C ILE A 267 -4.59 -10.50 13.63
N LEU A 268 -5.85 -10.06 13.66
CA LEU A 268 -6.90 -10.77 14.37
C LEU A 268 -7.65 -11.73 13.43
N ALA A 269 -8.22 -12.80 13.99
CA ALA A 269 -8.95 -13.80 13.20
C ALA A 269 -10.13 -13.22 12.39
N GLU A 270 -10.76 -12.16 12.89
CA GLU A 270 -11.84 -11.44 12.19
C GLU A 270 -11.38 -10.70 10.92
N ASN A 271 -10.09 -10.40 10.83
CA ASN A 271 -9.48 -9.81 9.64
C ASN A 271 -9.08 -10.84 8.58
N ILE A 272 -9.23 -12.14 8.87
CA ILE A 272 -8.94 -13.22 7.93
C ILE A 272 -10.25 -13.69 7.26
N PRO A 273 -10.50 -13.33 5.99
CA PRO A 273 -11.69 -13.79 5.30
C PRO A 273 -11.62 -15.29 5.00
N THR A 274 -12.77 -15.94 4.82
CA THR A 274 -12.84 -17.38 4.53
C THR A 274 -12.19 -17.78 3.20
N ASN A 275 -11.99 -16.83 2.29
CA ASN A 275 -11.27 -16.96 1.03
C ASN A 275 -9.89 -16.29 1.06
N ALA A 276 -9.25 -16.21 2.24
CA ALA A 276 -7.89 -15.71 2.41
C ALA A 276 -6.88 -16.44 1.52
N ILE A 277 -7.05 -17.75 1.35
CA ILE A 277 -6.26 -18.58 0.44
C ILE A 277 -7.22 -19.32 -0.51
N GLU A 278 -6.98 -19.18 -1.81
CA GLU A 278 -7.69 -19.90 -2.86
C GLU A 278 -6.69 -20.75 -3.64
N VAL A 279 -7.02 -22.02 -3.86
CA VAL A 279 -6.16 -22.97 -4.61
C VAL A 279 -6.90 -23.43 -5.85
N PHE A 280 -6.26 -23.34 -7.01
CA PHE A 280 -6.85 -23.70 -8.29
C PHE A 280 -6.07 -24.86 -8.91
N GLU A 281 -6.80 -25.83 -9.46
CA GLU A 281 -6.20 -26.81 -10.35
C GLU A 281 -5.78 -26.14 -11.66
N ASP A 282 -4.63 -26.49 -12.24
CA ASP A 282 -4.17 -25.91 -13.50
C ASP A 282 -5.21 -26.06 -14.63
N GLY A 283 -5.57 -24.91 -15.22
CA GLY A 283 -6.63 -24.75 -16.24
C GLY A 283 -8.05 -24.58 -15.68
N ALA A 284 -8.26 -24.66 -14.37
CA ALA A 284 -9.57 -24.45 -13.74
C ALA A 284 -9.89 -22.96 -13.54
N THR A 285 -11.17 -22.62 -13.57
CA THR A 285 -11.68 -21.27 -13.27
C THR A 285 -12.12 -21.13 -11.82
N ASP A 286 -12.60 -22.20 -11.22
CA ASP A 286 -13.11 -22.21 -9.84
C ASP A 286 -12.06 -22.79 -8.88
N PRO A 287 -11.96 -22.24 -7.65
CA PRO A 287 -11.04 -22.76 -6.65
C PRO A 287 -11.52 -24.11 -6.11
N LEU A 288 -10.57 -24.91 -5.62
CA LEU A 288 -10.84 -26.12 -4.86
C LEU A 288 -11.62 -25.78 -3.59
N ARG A 289 -12.51 -26.70 -3.20
CA ARG A 289 -13.16 -26.62 -1.90
C ARG A 289 -12.16 -26.96 -0.79
N GLY A 290 -12.23 -26.22 0.30
CA GLY A 290 -11.36 -26.39 1.45
C GLY A 290 -11.75 -25.48 2.59
N PHE A 291 -10.99 -25.57 3.68
CA PHE A 291 -11.19 -24.79 4.90
C PHE A 291 -9.96 -23.95 5.19
N VAL A 292 -10.18 -22.68 5.51
CA VAL A 292 -9.16 -21.76 6.00
C VAL A 292 -9.20 -21.74 7.52
N THR A 293 -8.03 -21.87 8.15
CA THR A 293 -7.84 -21.67 9.59
C THR A 293 -6.70 -20.69 9.83
N TYR A 294 -6.79 -19.91 10.91
CA TYR A 294 -5.76 -18.95 11.29
C TYR A 294 -5.27 -19.24 12.72
N ASN A 295 -3.96 -19.26 12.91
CA ASN A 295 -3.31 -19.28 14.21
C ASN A 295 -2.76 -17.87 14.50
N ASP A 296 -3.35 -17.18 15.47
CA ASP A 296 -3.02 -15.81 15.86
C ASP A 296 -1.67 -15.71 16.59
N GLU A 297 -1.27 -16.74 17.35
CA GLU A 297 0.03 -16.76 18.04
C GLU A 297 1.22 -16.86 17.08
N GLU A 298 1.04 -17.58 15.97
CA GLU A 298 2.12 -17.86 15.00
C GLU A 298 1.97 -17.07 13.69
N GLY A 299 0.86 -16.36 13.47
CA GLY A 299 0.60 -15.64 12.21
C GLY A 299 0.36 -16.54 10.99
N HIS A 300 0.04 -17.82 11.21
CA HIS A 300 -0.13 -18.80 10.13
C HIS A 300 -1.58 -18.94 9.67
N ILE A 301 -1.81 -18.73 8.38
CA ILE A 301 -3.03 -19.12 7.68
C ILE A 301 -2.80 -20.46 6.99
N LEU A 302 -3.66 -21.43 7.29
CA LEU A 302 -3.66 -22.75 6.66
C LEU A 302 -4.89 -22.91 5.77
N PHE A 303 -4.70 -23.44 4.56
CA PHE A 303 -5.78 -23.94 3.73
C PHE A 303 -5.68 -25.46 3.60
N THR A 304 -6.73 -26.15 4.05
CA THR A 304 -6.86 -27.60 3.96
C THR A 304 -7.89 -27.95 2.88
N PRO A 305 -7.48 -28.57 1.76
CA PRO A 305 -8.41 -29.10 0.76
C PRO A 305 -9.41 -30.09 1.38
N GLU A 306 -10.68 -30.06 0.96
CA GLU A 306 -11.71 -31.04 1.40
C GLU A 306 -11.35 -32.47 0.96
N GLU A 307 -10.72 -32.60 -0.20
CA GLU A 307 -10.24 -33.87 -0.75
C GLU A 307 -8.73 -33.77 -1.04
N ASN A 308 -8.03 -34.90 -0.96
CA ASN A 308 -6.62 -34.97 -1.35
C ASN A 308 -6.44 -34.43 -2.78
N LEU A 309 -5.36 -33.66 -2.97
CA LEU A 309 -4.97 -33.16 -4.27
C LEU A 309 -4.70 -34.34 -5.21
N LYS A 310 -5.00 -34.14 -6.50
CA LYS A 310 -4.71 -35.13 -7.53
C LYS A 310 -3.20 -35.29 -7.62
N PRO A 311 -2.69 -36.52 -7.76
CA PRO A 311 -1.28 -36.74 -8.07
C PRO A 311 -0.95 -36.06 -9.39
N SER A 312 0.32 -35.78 -9.62
CA SER A 312 0.79 -35.40 -10.95
C SER A 312 0.23 -34.10 -11.50
N LYS A 313 -0.30 -33.24 -10.63
CA LYS A 313 -1.13 -32.13 -11.05
C LYS A 313 -0.56 -30.82 -10.53
N LYS A 314 -0.49 -29.84 -11.44
CA LYS A 314 -0.10 -28.47 -11.13
C LYS A 314 -1.26 -27.75 -10.47
N TYR A 315 -0.95 -27.03 -9.41
CA TYR A 315 -1.87 -26.19 -8.66
C TYR A 315 -1.33 -24.76 -8.61
N PHE A 316 -2.25 -23.83 -8.54
CA PHE A 316 -2.02 -22.40 -8.42
C PHE A 316 -2.57 -21.93 -7.09
N VAL A 317 -1.75 -21.30 -6.26
CA VAL A 317 -2.16 -20.71 -4.99
C VAL A 317 -2.29 -19.22 -5.16
N PHE A 318 -3.38 -18.66 -4.66
CA PHE A 318 -3.63 -17.23 -4.57
C PHE A 318 -3.94 -16.86 -3.13
N VAL A 319 -3.13 -15.97 -2.58
CA VAL A 319 -3.40 -15.32 -1.30
C VAL A 319 -4.09 -14.00 -1.58
N ASN A 320 -5.28 -13.86 -1.01
CA ASN A 320 -6.20 -12.80 -1.34
C ASN A 320 -5.83 -11.49 -0.62
N HIS A 321 -5.88 -10.37 -1.35
CA HIS A 321 -5.59 -9.04 -0.83
C HIS A 321 -6.61 -8.52 0.20
N MET A 322 -7.74 -9.21 0.38
CA MET A 322 -8.80 -8.83 1.32
C MET A 322 -8.48 -9.13 2.78
N ILE A 323 -7.36 -9.79 3.07
CA ILE A 323 -6.82 -9.88 4.43
C ILE A 323 -6.44 -8.46 4.88
N THR A 324 -6.85 -8.05 6.08
CA THR A 324 -6.48 -6.75 6.63
C THR A 324 -5.72 -6.87 7.95
N ASP A 325 -5.08 -5.78 8.36
CA ASP A 325 -4.65 -5.60 9.75
C ASP A 325 -5.76 -4.95 10.60
N GLN A 326 -5.43 -4.57 11.84
CA GLN A 326 -6.35 -3.87 12.74
C GLN A 326 -6.64 -2.41 12.33
N ALA A 327 -5.75 -1.79 11.54
CA ALA A 327 -5.90 -0.44 11.04
C ALA A 327 -6.75 -0.37 9.75
N GLY A 328 -7.06 -1.52 9.17
CA GLY A 328 -7.81 -1.66 7.92
C GLY A 328 -6.92 -1.63 6.66
N ASN A 329 -5.60 -1.74 6.78
CA ASN A 329 -4.71 -1.84 5.64
C ASN A 329 -4.85 -3.22 4.99
N LEU A 330 -5.02 -3.22 3.66
CA LEU A 330 -5.16 -4.45 2.88
C LEU A 330 -3.80 -5.07 2.58
N LEU A 331 -3.67 -6.38 2.78
CA LEU A 331 -2.55 -7.20 2.34
C LEU A 331 -2.33 -7.06 0.83
N HIS A 332 -1.09 -7.09 0.37
CA HIS A 332 -0.81 -7.30 -1.04
C HIS A 332 -0.96 -8.77 -1.42
N ALA A 333 -1.81 -9.02 -2.42
CA ALA A 333 -2.00 -10.35 -2.95
C ALA A 333 -0.67 -10.97 -3.37
N ARG A 334 -0.54 -12.29 -3.23
CA ARG A 334 0.57 -13.07 -3.81
C ARG A 334 0.04 -14.32 -4.47
N ASN A 335 0.82 -14.84 -5.40
CA ASN A 335 0.50 -16.09 -6.06
C ASN A 335 1.76 -16.88 -6.44
N TRP A 336 1.62 -18.20 -6.47
CA TRP A 336 2.64 -19.11 -6.96
C TRP A 336 2.02 -20.43 -7.44
N THR A 337 2.85 -21.28 -8.03
CA THR A 337 2.44 -22.63 -8.44
C THR A 337 3.25 -23.70 -7.74
N PHE A 338 2.67 -24.89 -7.60
CA PHE A 338 3.39 -26.10 -7.20
C PHE A 338 2.80 -27.30 -7.95
N THR A 339 3.53 -28.42 -7.95
CA THR A 339 3.06 -29.68 -8.55
C THR A 339 3.14 -30.81 -7.53
N THR A 340 2.08 -31.63 -7.48
CA THR A 340 2.01 -32.78 -6.59
C THR A 340 2.80 -33.96 -7.11
N LYS A 341 3.30 -34.78 -6.18
CA LYS A 341 3.98 -36.05 -6.44
C LYS A 341 3.11 -37.02 -7.24
N SER A 342 3.74 -37.98 -7.90
CA SER A 342 3.04 -38.98 -8.70
C SER A 342 2.51 -40.11 -7.82
N ASN A 343 1.58 -40.90 -8.36
CA ASN A 343 1.07 -42.12 -7.70
C ASN A 343 2.07 -43.28 -7.75
N ALA A 344 3.11 -43.19 -8.57
CA ALA A 344 4.08 -44.26 -8.69
C ALA A 344 5.03 -44.21 -7.48
N HIS A 345 5.08 -45.30 -6.71
CA HIS A 345 6.10 -45.50 -5.69
C HIS A 345 7.46 -45.71 -6.38
N PHE A 346 8.13 -44.62 -6.70
CA PHE A 346 9.56 -44.65 -6.97
C PHE A 346 10.28 -44.28 -5.67
N GLU A 347 11.23 -45.13 -5.24
CA GLU A 347 12.22 -44.70 -4.24
C GLU A 347 12.86 -43.42 -4.77
N ASN A 348 12.75 -42.32 -4.02
CA ASN A 348 13.29 -41.02 -4.43
C ASN A 348 14.78 -41.22 -4.75
N PRO A 349 15.27 -41.01 -5.98
CA PRO A 349 16.70 -41.20 -6.29
C PRO A 349 17.63 -40.36 -5.43
N HIS A 350 17.08 -39.33 -4.81
CA HIS A 350 17.71 -38.37 -3.90
C HIS A 350 17.50 -38.72 -2.41
N GLY A 351 17.05 -39.93 -2.10
CA GLY A 351 16.97 -40.46 -0.74
C GLY A 351 18.37 -40.67 -0.14
N ASN A 352 18.44 -41.04 1.14
CA ASN A 352 19.71 -41.26 1.82
C ASN A 352 20.58 -42.28 1.06
N TYR A 353 21.77 -41.84 0.61
CA TYR A 353 22.75 -42.60 -0.17
C TYR A 353 23.03 -44.01 0.40
N GLN A 354 23.00 -44.17 1.72
CA GLN A 354 23.26 -45.46 2.37
C GLN A 354 22.07 -46.43 2.34
N ALA A 355 20.85 -45.92 2.26
CA ALA A 355 19.63 -46.72 2.33
C ALA A 355 19.06 -47.05 0.94
N ASN A 356 19.47 -46.32 -0.09
CA ASN A 356 18.80 -46.29 -1.39
C ASN A 356 19.58 -46.97 -2.52
N THR A 357 20.27 -48.07 -2.20
CA THR A 357 21.18 -48.77 -3.11
C THR A 357 20.51 -49.30 -4.37
N ASN A 358 19.19 -49.54 -4.33
CA ASN A 358 18.42 -50.02 -5.49
C ASN A 358 18.23 -48.91 -6.52
N THR A 359 17.97 -47.67 -6.10
CA THR A 359 17.85 -46.54 -7.01
C THR A 359 19.20 -46.12 -7.59
N CYS A 360 20.29 -46.23 -6.81
CA CYS A 360 21.65 -45.96 -7.31
C CYS A 360 22.05 -46.89 -8.47
N LYS A 361 21.57 -48.14 -8.48
CA LYS A 361 21.80 -49.12 -9.57
C LYS A 361 21.30 -48.66 -10.94
N THR A 362 20.43 -47.66 -10.95
CA THR A 362 19.89 -47.09 -12.18
C THR A 362 20.95 -46.32 -12.97
N CYS A 363 21.93 -45.72 -12.29
CA CYS A 363 23.02 -44.94 -12.90
C CYS A 363 24.40 -45.57 -12.70
N HIS A 364 24.62 -46.30 -11.60
CA HIS A 364 25.89 -46.88 -11.21
C HIS A 364 25.83 -48.40 -11.05
N ASN A 365 26.87 -49.12 -11.47
CA ASN A 365 26.95 -50.56 -11.22
C ASN A 365 27.85 -50.84 -10.00
N VAL A 366 27.22 -50.98 -8.83
CA VAL A 366 27.91 -51.03 -7.52
C VAL A 366 28.78 -52.28 -7.28
N HIS A 367 28.77 -53.27 -8.18
CA HIS A 367 29.52 -54.52 -8.03
C HIS A 367 30.39 -54.90 -9.25
N VAL A 368 30.29 -54.18 -10.37
CA VAL A 368 31.11 -54.43 -11.56
C VAL A 368 31.44 -53.07 -12.20
N ALA A 369 32.65 -52.59 -12.02
CA ALA A 369 33.13 -51.38 -12.67
C ALA A 369 34.27 -51.74 -13.65
N SER A 370 34.07 -51.38 -14.91
CA SER A 370 35.09 -51.45 -15.98
C SER A 370 36.04 -50.25 -15.94
N GLU A 371 35.61 -49.11 -15.38
CA GLU A 371 36.40 -47.87 -15.24
C GLU A 371 36.22 -47.20 -13.86
N SER A 372 37.12 -46.26 -13.53
CA SER A 372 37.23 -45.56 -12.24
C SER A 372 35.98 -44.79 -11.82
N SER A 373 35.07 -44.48 -12.76
CA SER A 373 33.93 -43.61 -12.51
C SER A 373 32.65 -44.35 -12.07
N MET A 374 32.61 -45.71 -12.10
CA MET A 374 31.45 -46.53 -11.66
C MET A 374 30.10 -46.18 -12.34
N ILE A 375 30.07 -45.43 -13.46
CA ILE A 375 28.83 -45.03 -14.16
C ILE A 375 28.57 -46.02 -15.30
N GLU A 376 27.96 -47.17 -14.99
CA GLU A 376 27.35 -48.01 -16.02
C GLU A 376 25.90 -48.34 -15.60
N PRO A 377 24.87 -47.87 -16.34
CA PRO A 377 23.47 -48.21 -16.06
C PRO A 377 23.19 -49.70 -16.34
N SER A 378 22.10 -50.24 -15.79
CA SER A 378 21.70 -51.64 -16.01
C SER A 378 21.42 -51.95 -17.49
N ASP A 379 21.64 -53.20 -17.93
CA ASP A 379 21.48 -53.59 -19.35
C ASP A 379 20.04 -53.41 -19.87
N GLU A 380 19.04 -53.61 -19.01
CA GLU A 380 17.61 -53.42 -19.32
C GLU A 380 17.28 -51.92 -19.52
N LEU A 381 17.93 -51.04 -18.75
CA LEU A 381 17.81 -49.60 -18.89
C LEU A 381 18.62 -49.09 -20.09
N LYS A 382 19.78 -49.66 -20.40
CA LYS A 382 20.58 -49.34 -21.60
C LYS A 382 19.76 -49.53 -22.89
N GLU A 383 18.98 -50.61 -23.00
CA GLU A 383 18.15 -50.85 -24.20
C GLU A 383 17.00 -49.84 -24.35
N THR A 384 16.48 -49.34 -23.22
CA THR A 384 15.41 -48.34 -23.18
C THR A 384 15.96 -46.92 -23.40
N LEU A 385 17.11 -46.59 -22.79
CA LEU A 385 17.83 -45.33 -22.93
C LEU A 385 18.44 -45.17 -24.32
N ASN A 386 18.92 -46.24 -24.97
CA ASN A 386 19.43 -46.18 -26.34
C ASN A 386 18.36 -45.82 -27.39
N LYS A 387 17.07 -45.88 -27.03
CA LYS A 387 15.95 -45.45 -27.87
C LYS A 387 15.55 -43.99 -27.64
N LEU A 388 16.08 -43.35 -26.61
CA LEU A 388 15.80 -41.97 -26.21
C LEU A 388 17.09 -41.15 -26.38
N THR A 389 17.00 -39.99 -27.03
CA THR A 389 18.18 -39.26 -27.52
C THR A 389 19.16 -38.75 -26.45
N GLU A 390 18.85 -38.81 -25.14
CA GLU A 390 19.74 -38.35 -24.05
C GLU A 390 19.50 -39.11 -22.72
N PRO A 391 20.40 -39.98 -22.25
CA PRO A 391 20.15 -40.88 -21.12
C PRO A 391 19.84 -40.20 -19.78
N VAL A 392 20.57 -39.13 -19.44
CA VAL A 392 20.43 -38.43 -18.14
C VAL A 392 19.16 -37.60 -18.10
N THR A 393 18.86 -36.86 -19.17
CA THR A 393 17.62 -36.09 -19.27
C THR A 393 16.41 -37.01 -19.32
N SER A 394 16.46 -38.12 -20.06
CA SER A 394 15.36 -39.09 -20.08
C SER A 394 15.14 -39.77 -18.73
N TYR A 395 16.20 -39.97 -17.95
CA TYR A 395 16.09 -40.50 -16.58
C TYR A 395 15.46 -39.49 -15.62
N CYS A 396 15.94 -38.24 -15.57
CA CYS A 396 15.30 -37.20 -14.77
C CYS A 396 13.86 -37.02 -15.21
N MET A 397 13.59 -36.94 -16.52
CA MET A 397 12.24 -36.84 -17.03
C MET A 397 11.40 -38.07 -16.73
N ALA A 398 11.90 -39.31 -16.60
CA ALA A 398 11.08 -40.44 -16.14
C ALA A 398 10.46 -40.22 -14.74
N CYS A 399 11.07 -39.37 -13.92
CA CYS A 399 10.52 -38.90 -12.64
C CYS A 399 9.88 -37.50 -12.73
N HIS A 400 9.90 -36.83 -13.89
CA HIS A 400 9.46 -35.44 -14.12
C HIS A 400 8.59 -35.28 -15.41
N ASP A 401 8.10 -36.36 -16.03
CA ASP A 401 7.56 -36.50 -17.42
C ASP A 401 6.16 -35.92 -17.66
N GLY A 402 5.72 -34.98 -16.84
CA GLY A 402 4.34 -34.49 -16.92
C GLY A 402 3.35 -35.31 -16.10
N THR A 403 3.82 -36.32 -15.37
CA THR A 403 3.09 -36.88 -14.23
C THR A 403 3.55 -36.29 -12.89
N VAL A 404 4.34 -35.22 -12.85
CA VAL A 404 4.84 -34.62 -11.59
C VAL A 404 5.41 -33.21 -11.73
N ALA A 405 5.58 -32.71 -12.95
CA ALA A 405 5.93 -31.33 -13.24
C ALA A 405 5.17 -30.88 -14.50
N SER A 406 5.14 -29.58 -14.78
CA SER A 406 4.49 -29.07 -16.00
C SER A 406 5.10 -29.71 -17.25
N LYS A 407 4.28 -30.00 -18.27
CA LYS A 407 4.76 -30.46 -19.58
C LYS A 407 5.74 -29.42 -20.15
N MET A 408 7.04 -29.70 -20.08
CA MET A 408 8.03 -28.97 -20.87
C MET A 408 7.63 -29.11 -22.35
N PRO A 409 7.40 -28.00 -23.09
CA PRO A 409 7.07 -28.09 -24.49
C PRO A 409 8.17 -28.83 -25.25
N GLU A 410 7.83 -29.94 -25.92
CA GLU A 410 8.74 -30.58 -26.87
C GLU A 410 9.00 -29.61 -28.02
N MET A 411 10.07 -28.84 -27.92
CA MET A 411 10.53 -27.95 -28.99
C MET A 411 11.94 -28.33 -29.38
N SER A 412 12.02 -29.46 -30.10
CA SER A 412 13.19 -29.94 -30.82
C SER A 412 13.65 -28.89 -31.86
N GLY A 413 14.36 -27.85 -31.44
CA GLY A 413 14.60 -26.72 -32.34
C GLY A 413 15.46 -25.59 -31.82
N HIS A 414 14.98 -24.91 -30.78
CA HIS A 414 15.30 -23.50 -30.60
C HIS A 414 15.39 -23.02 -29.14
N SER A 415 15.13 -23.88 -28.15
CA SER A 415 15.47 -23.57 -26.76
C SER A 415 16.93 -23.97 -26.54
N ASN A 416 17.82 -23.02 -26.23
CA ASN A 416 19.19 -23.35 -25.85
C ASN A 416 19.28 -23.94 -24.42
N HIS A 417 18.15 -24.10 -23.72
CA HIS A 417 18.06 -24.89 -22.49
C HIS A 417 17.61 -26.34 -22.76
N ASN A 418 17.18 -26.68 -23.99
CA ASN A 418 16.91 -28.05 -24.39
C ASN A 418 17.95 -28.51 -25.43
N ASN A 419 18.55 -29.64 -25.12
CA ASN A 419 19.54 -30.39 -25.89
C ASN A 419 19.23 -30.38 -27.41
N LYS A 420 20.02 -29.63 -28.18
CA LYS A 420 20.27 -29.93 -29.59
C LYS A 420 21.77 -30.02 -29.82
N GLU A 421 22.20 -31.24 -30.09
CA GLU A 421 23.55 -31.69 -30.47
C GLU A 421 24.47 -30.60 -31.03
N LEU A 422 25.55 -30.32 -30.31
CA LEU A 422 26.80 -29.87 -30.90
C LEU A 422 27.90 -30.78 -30.38
N LYS A 423 28.39 -31.67 -31.25
CA LYS A 423 29.50 -32.58 -31.00
C LYS A 423 30.79 -31.78 -30.80
N LEU A 424 31.10 -31.37 -29.57
CA LEU A 424 32.42 -30.84 -29.19
C LEU A 424 32.88 -31.43 -27.85
N PRO A 425 34.18 -31.71 -27.65
CA PRO A 425 34.67 -32.58 -26.58
C PRO A 425 34.71 -31.96 -25.18
N ASP A 426 34.61 -30.63 -25.03
CA ASP A 426 34.97 -29.94 -23.78
C ASP A 426 33.89 -28.99 -23.23
N VAL A 427 32.63 -29.12 -23.66
CA VAL A 427 31.53 -28.29 -23.14
C VAL A 427 30.40 -29.20 -22.65
N GLN A 428 30.25 -29.30 -21.33
CA GLN A 428 29.09 -29.95 -20.70
C GLN A 428 27.82 -29.16 -21.09
N PHE A 429 26.97 -29.74 -21.94
CA PHE A 429 25.68 -29.15 -22.29
C PHE A 429 24.66 -29.37 -21.17
N GLN A 430 23.75 -28.40 -21.02
CA GLN A 430 22.98 -28.24 -19.79
C GLN A 430 21.81 -29.23 -19.67
N SER A 431 22.07 -30.36 -19.01
CA SER A 431 21.05 -31.28 -18.49
C SER A 431 20.42 -30.72 -17.21
N CYS A 432 19.37 -31.37 -16.68
CA CYS A 432 18.81 -31.08 -15.35
C CYS A 432 19.92 -30.98 -14.27
N GLY A 433 21.00 -31.77 -14.42
CA GLY A 433 22.18 -31.78 -13.56
C GLY A 433 23.03 -30.49 -13.58
N SER A 434 22.66 -29.50 -14.39
CA SER A 434 23.29 -28.17 -14.41
C SER A 434 22.75 -27.28 -13.32
N CYS A 435 21.48 -27.48 -12.94
CA CYS A 435 20.84 -26.74 -11.86
C CYS A 435 20.68 -27.62 -10.61
N HIS A 436 20.51 -28.93 -10.78
CA HIS A 436 20.28 -29.88 -9.69
C HIS A 436 21.48 -30.80 -9.47
N ASP A 437 21.69 -31.23 -8.22
CA ASP A 437 22.63 -32.31 -7.90
C ASP A 437 21.88 -33.52 -7.35
N VAL A 438 22.00 -34.63 -8.08
CA VAL A 438 21.32 -35.88 -7.76
C VAL A 438 21.89 -36.59 -6.53
N HIS A 439 23.05 -36.15 -6.03
CA HIS A 439 23.65 -36.69 -4.80
C HIS A 439 23.16 -35.97 -3.53
N LEU A 440 22.38 -34.90 -3.68
CA LEU A 440 21.81 -34.19 -2.54
C LEU A 440 20.62 -34.94 -1.97
N GLY A 441 20.52 -34.93 -0.64
CA GLY A 441 19.31 -35.34 0.07
C GLY A 441 18.30 -34.21 0.09
N TRP A 442 17.00 -34.55 0.04
CA TRP A 442 15.94 -33.56 0.28
C TRP A 442 16.08 -32.97 1.69
N GLN A 443 16.00 -31.64 1.76
CA GLN A 443 15.96 -30.88 3.01
C GLN A 443 14.91 -29.79 2.85
N GLU A 444 14.38 -29.29 3.96
CA GLU A 444 13.38 -28.22 3.94
C GLU A 444 13.92 -26.97 3.23
N SER A 445 15.17 -26.59 3.51
CA SER A 445 15.87 -25.44 2.90
C SER A 445 16.25 -25.63 1.43
N ASN A 446 16.42 -26.88 0.96
CA ASN A 446 16.70 -27.21 -0.44
C ASN A 446 15.74 -28.29 -0.96
N PRO A 447 14.44 -27.99 -1.07
CA PRO A 447 13.44 -29.00 -1.40
C PRO A 447 13.47 -29.40 -2.88
N ASN A 448 14.18 -28.60 -3.70
CA ASN A 448 14.36 -28.83 -5.13
C ASN A 448 15.74 -29.39 -5.47
N LEU A 449 16.63 -29.64 -4.50
CA LEU A 449 17.96 -30.26 -4.73
C LEU A 449 18.83 -29.47 -5.70
N VAL A 450 18.79 -28.14 -5.57
CA VAL A 450 19.64 -27.24 -6.34
C VAL A 450 21.09 -27.48 -5.94
N ARG A 451 22.00 -27.43 -6.91
CA ARG A 451 23.44 -27.67 -6.71
C ARG A 451 24.01 -26.80 -5.59
N ASP A 452 25.01 -27.35 -4.90
CA ASP A 452 25.79 -26.63 -3.89
C ASP A 452 26.75 -25.61 -4.52
N HIS A 453 27.01 -24.52 -3.81
CA HIS A 453 28.18 -23.67 -4.01
C HIS A 453 28.76 -23.24 -2.65
N PHE A 454 30.08 -23.20 -2.57
CA PHE A 454 30.80 -22.87 -1.35
C PHE A 454 31.41 -21.47 -1.48
N VAL A 455 31.28 -20.67 -0.43
CA VAL A 455 31.94 -19.36 -0.31
C VAL A 455 32.85 -19.39 0.91
N PHE A 456 34.10 -18.96 0.72
CA PHE A 456 35.07 -18.78 1.79
C PHE A 456 35.41 -17.29 1.91
N ASP A 457 35.17 -16.71 3.08
CA ASP A 457 35.59 -15.34 3.37
C ASP A 457 36.89 -15.36 4.20
N HIS A 458 38.01 -14.94 3.60
CA HIS A 458 39.29 -14.83 4.31
C HIS A 458 39.48 -13.44 4.97
N SER A 459 38.51 -12.53 4.85
CA SER A 459 38.64 -11.13 5.27
C SER A 459 38.86 -10.95 6.77
N GLU A 460 38.37 -11.89 7.58
CA GLU A 460 38.54 -11.92 9.03
C GLU A 460 39.79 -12.67 9.50
N VAL A 461 40.50 -13.33 8.58
CA VAL A 461 41.73 -14.05 8.90
C VAL A 461 42.91 -13.12 8.67
N GLU A 462 43.54 -12.66 9.75
CA GLU A 462 44.58 -11.63 9.70
C GLU A 462 45.76 -12.03 8.81
N GLU A 463 46.12 -13.32 8.76
CA GLU A 463 47.19 -13.85 7.90
C GLU A 463 46.78 -14.10 6.44
N ALA A 464 45.48 -14.06 6.12
CA ALA A 464 44.92 -14.36 4.80
C ALA A 464 44.00 -13.26 4.26
N LYS A 465 43.97 -12.10 4.92
CA LYS A 465 43.12 -10.96 4.57
C LYS A 465 43.32 -10.48 3.13
N ASP A 466 44.54 -10.60 2.62
CA ASP A 466 44.90 -10.26 1.24
C ASP A 466 44.32 -11.22 0.18
N ILE A 467 43.83 -12.38 0.59
CA ILE A 467 43.17 -13.38 -0.28
C ILE A 467 41.70 -12.98 -0.56
N GLY A 468 41.03 -12.38 0.42
CA GLY A 468 39.63 -11.94 0.30
C GLY A 468 38.63 -13.10 0.17
N ILE A 469 37.53 -12.87 -0.54
CA ILE A 469 36.44 -13.84 -0.72
C ILE A 469 36.75 -14.77 -1.90
N ILE A 470 36.69 -16.09 -1.70
CA ILE A 470 36.77 -17.11 -2.75
C ILE A 470 35.41 -17.79 -2.88
N ASP A 471 34.85 -17.80 -4.09
CA ASP A 471 33.62 -18.52 -4.42
C ASP A 471 33.90 -19.67 -5.39
N SER A 472 33.45 -20.87 -5.02
CA SER A 472 33.49 -22.08 -5.84
C SER A 472 32.84 -21.94 -7.22
N SER A 473 31.95 -20.96 -7.41
CA SER A 473 31.34 -20.63 -8.71
C SER A 473 32.32 -20.03 -9.71
N SER A 474 33.38 -19.37 -9.22
CA SER A 474 34.36 -18.65 -10.02
C SER A 474 35.72 -19.34 -10.02
N GLN A 475 36.08 -19.99 -8.91
CA GLN A 475 37.32 -20.74 -8.77
C GLN A 475 37.12 -21.93 -7.84
N LEU A 476 37.45 -23.13 -8.33
CA LEU A 476 37.40 -24.34 -7.52
C LEU A 476 38.30 -24.20 -6.31
N CYS A 477 37.76 -24.45 -5.12
CA CYS A 477 38.48 -24.33 -3.85
C CYS A 477 39.75 -25.21 -3.85
N GLU A 478 39.68 -26.39 -4.48
CA GLU A 478 40.76 -27.36 -4.60
C GLU A 478 41.95 -26.79 -5.36
N SER A 479 41.76 -25.82 -6.27
CA SER A 479 42.84 -25.21 -7.06
C SER A 479 43.91 -24.48 -6.22
N CYS A 480 43.55 -24.06 -5.00
CA CYS A 480 44.47 -23.46 -4.03
C CYS A 480 44.67 -24.34 -2.78
N HIS A 481 43.92 -25.44 -2.65
CA HIS A 481 43.80 -26.22 -1.43
C HIS A 481 43.94 -27.74 -1.65
N GLU A 482 44.75 -28.16 -2.62
CA GLU A 482 44.91 -29.54 -3.11
C GLU A 482 45.21 -30.63 -2.05
N ASN A 483 45.53 -30.29 -0.80
CA ASN A 483 45.89 -31.23 0.26
C ASN A 483 45.07 -31.03 1.55
N ASP A 484 43.81 -31.47 1.59
CA ASP A 484 43.30 -32.40 2.61
C ASP A 484 41.79 -32.63 2.45
N SER A 485 41.41 -33.91 2.44
CA SER A 485 40.05 -34.38 2.18
C SER A 485 39.10 -34.04 3.33
N LEU A 486 37.87 -33.65 3.01
CA LEU A 486 36.67 -33.57 3.89
C LEU A 486 36.71 -32.63 5.11
N VAL A 487 37.88 -32.35 5.70
CA VAL A 487 38.02 -31.55 6.93
C VAL A 487 37.64 -30.07 6.69
N ARG A 488 37.80 -29.57 5.46
CA ARG A 488 37.46 -28.16 5.13
C ARG A 488 35.98 -27.88 4.94
N LYS A 489 35.12 -28.89 4.63
CA LYS A 489 33.65 -28.69 4.68
C LYS A 489 33.14 -28.37 6.09
N LEU A 490 33.97 -28.58 7.12
CA LEU A 490 33.67 -28.39 8.53
C LEU A 490 34.51 -27.25 9.15
N ASP A 491 35.26 -26.48 8.36
CA ASP A 491 35.90 -25.27 8.84
C ASP A 491 34.82 -24.22 9.11
N GLU A 492 34.81 -23.62 10.30
CA GLU A 492 33.79 -22.63 10.72
C GLU A 492 33.74 -21.41 9.78
N ARG A 493 34.75 -21.21 8.93
CA ARG A 493 34.83 -20.14 7.91
C ARG A 493 34.21 -20.52 6.56
N VAL A 494 33.87 -21.79 6.35
CA VAL A 494 33.21 -22.25 5.12
C VAL A 494 31.71 -22.10 5.30
N VAL A 495 31.14 -21.12 4.58
CA VAL A 495 29.69 -20.98 4.49
C VAL A 495 29.21 -21.85 3.34
N TYR A 496 28.50 -22.92 3.69
CA TYR A 496 27.78 -23.74 2.73
C TYR A 496 26.57 -22.98 2.21
N ARG A 497 26.44 -22.84 0.89
CA ARG A 497 25.26 -22.25 0.26
C ARG A 497 24.78 -23.13 -0.88
N THR A 498 23.49 -23.10 -1.17
CA THR A 498 22.95 -23.67 -2.40
C THR A 498 22.96 -22.60 -3.47
N PHE A 499 23.16 -22.95 -4.74
CA PHE A 499 22.94 -21.98 -5.80
C PHE A 499 21.52 -21.42 -5.67
N THR A 500 21.43 -20.11 -5.63
CA THR A 500 20.21 -19.41 -5.28
C THR A 500 19.47 -18.98 -6.55
N TYR A 501 18.17 -19.20 -6.51
CA TYR A 501 17.21 -18.56 -7.39
C TYR A 501 16.08 -18.09 -6.49
N SER A 502 16.25 -16.93 -5.86
CA SER A 502 15.26 -16.41 -4.92
C SER A 502 13.94 -16.18 -5.66
N ASN A 503 12.96 -17.04 -5.35
CA ASN A 503 11.61 -17.01 -5.93
C ASN A 503 10.75 -15.90 -5.30
N TRP A 504 11.26 -15.32 -4.22
CA TRP A 504 10.58 -14.39 -3.34
C TRP A 504 11.58 -13.33 -2.91
N ASN A 505 11.09 -12.15 -2.55
CA ASN A 505 11.89 -11.02 -2.10
C ASN A 505 12.32 -11.14 -0.63
N ASN A 506 12.38 -12.35 -0.04
CA ASN A 506 13.03 -12.59 1.23
C ASN A 506 13.58 -14.01 1.37
N ASN A 507 14.84 -14.14 1.79
CA ASN A 507 15.46 -15.44 2.04
C ASN A 507 15.10 -15.95 3.46
N GLU A 508 15.29 -17.25 3.68
CA GLU A 508 14.86 -17.97 4.88
C GLU A 508 15.73 -17.67 6.12
N GLU A 509 16.97 -17.18 5.92
CA GLU A 509 17.99 -16.90 6.94
C GLU A 509 17.95 -15.43 7.43
N ASP A 510 17.70 -14.46 6.55
CA ASP A 510 17.72 -13.01 6.83
C ASP A 510 16.60 -12.59 7.80
N LEU A 511 15.48 -13.32 7.81
CA LEU A 511 14.40 -13.11 8.81
C LEU A 511 14.84 -13.44 10.25
N ARG A 512 15.96 -14.16 10.44
CA ARG A 512 16.49 -14.48 11.77
C ARG A 512 17.51 -13.45 12.29
N GLU A 513 18.20 -12.73 11.39
CA GLU A 513 19.33 -11.87 11.78
C GLU A 513 19.06 -10.36 11.68
N GLY A 514 17.89 -9.95 11.15
CA GLY A 514 17.47 -8.54 11.18
C GLY A 514 18.23 -7.62 10.21
N GLU A 515 19.16 -8.16 9.41
CA GLU A 515 19.71 -7.48 8.25
C GLU A 515 18.96 -7.92 7.00
N ILE A 516 18.25 -6.97 6.39
CA ILE A 516 17.22 -7.26 5.39
C ILE A 516 17.61 -6.54 4.12
N SER A 517 18.15 -7.28 3.15
CA SER A 517 18.67 -6.69 1.92
C SER A 517 18.58 -7.69 0.77
N PHE A 518 17.59 -7.47 -0.10
CA PHE A 518 17.19 -8.37 -1.18
C PHE A 518 17.43 -7.80 -2.56
N GLY A 519 17.42 -8.66 -3.57
CA GLY A 519 17.62 -8.23 -4.95
C GLY A 519 19.10 -8.01 -5.26
N LYS A 520 20.00 -8.66 -4.51
CA LYS A 520 21.43 -8.62 -4.76
C LYS A 520 21.85 -9.70 -5.74
N GLU A 521 23.10 -9.66 -6.17
CA GLU A 521 23.63 -10.65 -7.09
C GLU A 521 23.59 -12.07 -6.49
N GLU A 522 23.82 -12.17 -5.18
CA GLU A 522 23.89 -13.43 -4.43
C GLU A 522 22.54 -14.15 -4.33
N ASP A 523 21.43 -13.49 -4.64
CA ASP A 523 20.09 -14.09 -4.68
C ASP A 523 19.82 -14.88 -5.98
N TYR A 524 20.64 -14.65 -7.02
CA TYR A 524 20.44 -15.21 -8.37
C TYR A 524 21.70 -15.89 -8.90
N THR A 525 22.57 -16.38 -8.01
CA THR A 525 23.83 -17.05 -8.37
C THR A 525 23.58 -18.24 -9.31
N LEU A 526 22.45 -18.95 -9.19
CA LEU A 526 22.08 -20.03 -10.10
C LEU A 526 21.99 -19.52 -11.55
N CYS A 527 21.27 -18.41 -11.76
CA CYS A 527 21.11 -17.80 -13.07
C CYS A 527 22.45 -17.23 -13.57
N PHE A 528 23.18 -16.54 -12.70
CA PHE A 528 24.43 -15.87 -13.04
C PHE A 528 25.62 -16.82 -13.26
N SER A 529 25.54 -18.07 -12.81
CA SER A 529 26.49 -19.13 -13.20
C SER A 529 26.61 -19.26 -14.72
N CYS A 530 25.53 -18.98 -15.44
CA CYS A 530 25.46 -19.06 -16.89
C CYS A 530 25.38 -17.66 -17.54
N HIS A 531 24.60 -16.75 -16.96
CA HIS A 531 24.30 -15.45 -17.54
C HIS A 531 25.33 -14.36 -17.20
N ASN A 532 26.60 -14.65 -17.44
CA ASN A 532 27.73 -13.75 -17.18
C ASN A 532 28.60 -13.51 -18.43
N SER A 533 29.51 -12.54 -18.32
CA SER A 533 30.40 -12.12 -19.39
C SER A 533 31.37 -13.23 -19.85
N GLU A 534 31.83 -14.09 -18.94
CA GLU A 534 32.77 -15.16 -19.23
C GLU A 534 32.13 -16.24 -20.11
N VAL A 535 30.96 -16.74 -19.71
CA VAL A 535 30.20 -17.72 -20.50
C VAL A 535 29.77 -17.10 -21.83
N GLN A 536 29.42 -15.82 -21.87
CA GLN A 536 29.09 -15.16 -23.12
C GLN A 536 30.27 -15.09 -24.11
N ARG A 537 31.51 -14.91 -23.64
CA ARG A 537 32.71 -14.89 -24.51
C ARG A 537 32.91 -16.22 -25.24
N THR A 538 32.63 -17.33 -24.57
CA THR A 538 32.80 -18.68 -25.13
C THR A 538 31.53 -19.17 -25.84
N ASN A 539 30.36 -18.67 -25.45
CA ASN A 539 29.07 -18.99 -26.04
C ASN A 539 28.26 -17.71 -26.37
N PRO A 540 28.37 -17.18 -27.60
CA PRO A 540 27.69 -15.95 -28.02
C PRO A 540 26.15 -15.99 -27.99
N LYS A 541 25.54 -17.16 -27.78
CA LYS A 541 24.09 -17.30 -27.62
C LYS A 541 23.62 -16.97 -26.20
N VAL A 542 24.51 -17.06 -25.22
CA VAL A 542 24.24 -16.67 -23.85
C VAL A 542 24.34 -15.15 -23.72
N ARG A 543 23.52 -14.59 -22.84
CA ARG A 543 23.48 -13.15 -22.59
C ARG A 543 23.98 -12.87 -21.18
N ASP A 544 24.91 -11.93 -21.08
CA ASP A 544 25.41 -11.40 -19.83
C ASP A 544 24.34 -10.51 -19.17
N VAL A 545 23.53 -11.14 -18.31
CA VAL A 545 22.54 -10.44 -17.48
C VAL A 545 23.23 -9.92 -16.23
N LYS A 546 24.19 -10.68 -15.67
CA LYS A 546 24.92 -10.35 -14.44
C LYS A 546 25.51 -8.95 -14.50
N SER A 547 26.20 -8.61 -15.59
CA SER A 547 26.78 -7.27 -15.71
C SER A 547 25.74 -6.16 -15.82
N LEU A 548 24.55 -6.41 -16.38
CA LEU A 548 23.48 -5.41 -16.40
C LEU A 548 22.95 -5.20 -14.99
N TYR A 549 22.69 -6.29 -14.27
CA TYR A 549 22.21 -6.30 -12.90
C TYR A 549 23.18 -5.58 -11.96
N ALA A 550 24.47 -5.97 -11.96
CA ALA A 550 25.48 -5.40 -11.07
C ALA A 550 25.84 -3.94 -11.42
N ASN A 551 26.05 -3.62 -12.70
CA ASN A 551 26.55 -2.28 -13.07
C ASN A 551 25.47 -1.19 -13.14
N THR A 552 24.19 -1.57 -13.22
CA THR A 552 23.08 -0.61 -13.28
C THR A 552 22.21 -0.62 -12.03
N TYR A 553 22.66 -1.31 -10.97
CA TYR A 553 21.95 -1.60 -9.73
C TYR A 553 21.01 -0.46 -9.29
N GLU A 554 21.56 0.70 -8.95
CA GLU A 554 20.79 1.84 -8.44
C GLU A 554 20.12 2.69 -9.53
N SER A 555 20.53 2.51 -10.79
CA SER A 555 20.06 3.34 -11.92
C SER A 555 18.93 2.70 -12.72
N SER A 556 18.68 1.40 -12.53
CA SER A 556 17.63 0.67 -13.21
C SER A 556 16.25 1.08 -12.69
N GLY A 557 15.28 1.27 -13.59
CA GLY A 557 13.87 1.48 -13.23
C GLY A 557 13.19 0.26 -12.61
N HIS A 558 13.85 -0.91 -12.62
CA HIS A 558 13.40 -2.12 -11.91
C HIS A 558 14.11 -2.30 -10.55
N PHE A 559 14.88 -1.31 -10.10
CA PHE A 559 15.32 -1.22 -8.72
C PHE A 559 14.20 -0.57 -7.89
N ILE A 560 13.76 -1.29 -6.86
CA ILE A 560 12.68 -0.88 -5.96
C ILE A 560 13.32 -0.71 -4.57
N PRO A 561 13.60 0.53 -4.16
CA PRO A 561 14.07 0.80 -2.80
C PRO A 561 12.93 0.61 -1.79
N ASN A 562 13.30 0.26 -0.56
CA ASN A 562 12.37 -0.05 0.52
C ASN A 562 11.42 1.13 0.83
N ASP A 563 11.91 2.37 0.71
CA ASP A 563 11.10 3.58 0.94
C ASP A 563 9.96 3.79 -0.07
N ARG A 564 9.94 3.05 -1.19
CA ARG A 564 8.87 3.07 -2.18
C ARG A 564 7.87 1.93 -2.04
N ILE A 565 8.09 1.04 -1.09
CA ILE A 565 7.25 -0.15 -0.91
C ILE A 565 6.11 0.19 0.05
N GLU A 566 4.90 0.10 -0.47
CA GLU A 566 3.68 0.33 0.32
C GLU A 566 3.21 -0.94 1.05
N ASP A 567 3.68 -2.12 0.63
CA ASP A 567 3.27 -3.42 1.18
C ASP A 567 3.92 -3.80 2.51
N GLY A 568 4.79 -2.94 3.06
CA GLY A 568 5.54 -3.21 4.29
C GLY A 568 6.70 -4.20 4.12
N SER A 569 6.89 -4.80 2.93
CA SER A 569 8.05 -5.63 2.66
C SER A 569 9.32 -4.81 2.55
N LEU A 570 10.44 -5.43 2.90
CA LEU A 570 11.72 -4.75 3.09
C LEU A 570 12.67 -4.98 1.90
N LEU A 571 12.12 -5.01 0.69
CA LEU A 571 12.94 -5.13 -0.53
C LEU A 571 13.66 -3.80 -0.78
N ASP A 572 14.99 -3.84 -0.88
CA ASP A 572 15.85 -2.69 -1.20
C ASP A 572 16.81 -3.07 -2.32
N GLY A 573 16.25 -3.27 -3.51
CA GLY A 573 16.97 -3.94 -4.57
C GLY A 573 16.24 -4.11 -5.88
N HIS A 574 16.88 -4.83 -6.78
CA HIS A 574 16.26 -5.20 -8.04
C HIS A 574 15.09 -6.17 -7.83
N MET A 575 14.06 -5.99 -8.65
CA MET A 575 12.94 -6.92 -8.73
C MET A 575 13.42 -8.36 -8.97
N PRO A 576 12.89 -9.35 -8.21
CA PRO A 576 13.24 -10.74 -8.39
C PRO A 576 13.02 -11.28 -9.80
N CYS A 577 13.98 -12.07 -10.27
CA CYS A 577 13.87 -12.75 -11.57
C CYS A 577 12.57 -13.57 -11.66
N ALA A 578 12.14 -14.15 -10.54
CA ALA A 578 10.92 -14.95 -10.44
C ALA A 578 9.62 -14.16 -10.59
N ASP A 579 9.60 -12.83 -10.49
CA ASP A 579 8.40 -12.04 -10.79
C ASP A 579 8.07 -12.03 -12.29
N CYS A 580 9.09 -12.26 -13.13
CA CYS A 580 8.95 -12.36 -14.57
C CYS A 580 9.09 -13.79 -15.08
N HIS A 581 9.98 -14.57 -14.46
CA HIS A 581 10.37 -15.89 -14.92
C HIS A 581 9.79 -17.03 -14.07
N GLU A 582 9.55 -18.15 -14.73
CA GLU A 582 9.01 -19.37 -14.17
C GLU A 582 9.78 -20.58 -14.75
N THR A 583 10.62 -21.20 -13.93
CA THR A 583 11.60 -22.20 -14.37
C THR A 583 10.98 -23.58 -14.68
N HIS A 584 9.88 -23.94 -14.02
CA HIS A 584 9.25 -25.27 -14.14
C HIS A 584 7.79 -25.21 -14.60
N GLY A 585 7.24 -24.02 -14.79
CA GLY A 585 5.83 -23.79 -15.08
C GLY A 585 5.51 -22.98 -16.35
N ALA A 586 6.51 -22.43 -17.02
CA ALA A 586 6.30 -21.58 -18.19
C ALA A 586 5.97 -22.41 -19.44
N SER A 587 4.96 -21.97 -20.19
CA SER A 587 4.59 -22.55 -21.48
C SER A 587 5.47 -22.09 -22.65
N ASN A 588 6.49 -21.27 -22.37
CA ASN A 588 7.32 -20.63 -23.38
C ASN A 588 8.83 -20.80 -23.19
N ILE A 589 9.57 -20.66 -24.29
CA ILE A 589 11.03 -20.84 -24.35
C ILE A 589 11.85 -19.79 -23.61
N LYS A 590 11.20 -18.70 -23.17
CA LYS A 590 11.85 -17.64 -22.39
C LYS A 590 11.57 -17.79 -20.91
N LEU A 591 10.91 -18.89 -20.53
CA LEU A 591 10.53 -19.16 -19.16
C LEU A 591 9.74 -18.00 -18.54
N LEU A 592 8.93 -17.28 -19.31
CA LEU A 592 8.14 -16.16 -18.79
C LEU A 592 6.86 -16.67 -18.13
N LYS A 593 6.44 -16.01 -17.05
CA LYS A 593 5.10 -16.21 -16.49
C LYS A 593 4.02 -15.85 -17.52
N GLU A 594 2.91 -16.58 -17.45
CA GLU A 594 1.71 -16.27 -18.26
C GLU A 594 0.92 -15.10 -17.69
N THR A 595 1.20 -14.71 -16.45
CA THR A 595 0.51 -13.64 -15.73
C THR A 595 1.55 -12.91 -14.89
N PHE A 596 1.70 -11.61 -15.11
CA PHE A 596 2.64 -10.78 -14.36
C PHE A 596 1.98 -10.13 -13.14
N GLY A 597 2.77 -9.75 -12.15
CA GLY A 597 2.26 -9.15 -10.93
C GLY A 597 1.64 -10.16 -9.97
N HIS A 598 1.26 -9.67 -8.80
CA HIS A 598 0.93 -10.56 -7.69
C HIS A 598 -0.57 -10.83 -7.51
N ASN A 599 -1.42 -10.06 -8.20
CA ASN A 599 -2.86 -10.31 -8.28
C ASN A 599 -3.27 -10.91 -9.65
N PRO A 600 -3.43 -12.25 -9.74
CA PRO A 600 -3.75 -12.97 -10.97
C PRO A 600 -5.18 -12.78 -11.46
N LYS A 601 -6.09 -12.26 -10.62
CA LYS A 601 -7.50 -12.02 -10.98
C LYS A 601 -7.65 -10.80 -11.88
N ASN A 602 -6.62 -9.96 -11.97
CA ASN A 602 -6.61 -8.83 -12.87
C ASN A 602 -6.36 -9.29 -14.32
N ILE A 603 -7.34 -9.22 -15.21
CA ILE A 603 -7.21 -9.72 -16.58
C ILE A 603 -6.11 -9.03 -17.40
N GLU A 604 -5.73 -7.80 -17.03
CA GLU A 604 -4.68 -7.02 -17.71
C GLU A 604 -3.27 -7.57 -17.44
N THR A 605 -3.12 -8.41 -16.42
CA THR A 605 -1.86 -9.09 -16.08
C THR A 605 -1.55 -10.29 -16.97
N LYS A 606 -2.54 -10.83 -17.71
CA LYS A 606 -2.37 -12.04 -18.52
C LYS A 606 -1.55 -11.77 -19.78
N PHE A 607 -0.30 -12.24 -19.76
CA PHE A 607 0.59 -12.26 -20.90
C PHE A 607 0.35 -13.50 -21.77
N ILE A 608 -0.52 -13.36 -22.78
CA ILE A 608 -0.77 -14.44 -23.75
C ILE A 608 0.24 -14.34 -24.91
N GLN A 609 1.20 -15.27 -24.92
CA GLN A 609 2.25 -15.37 -25.93
C GLN A 609 1.75 -16.14 -27.17
N GLN A 610 0.86 -15.53 -27.96
CA GLN A 610 0.28 -16.18 -29.16
C GLN A 610 0.81 -15.64 -30.51
N ILE A 611 1.97 -14.99 -30.57
CA ILE A 611 2.43 -14.42 -31.86
C ILE A 611 3.83 -14.91 -32.22
N PRO A 612 3.99 -15.68 -33.31
CA PRO A 612 5.27 -15.84 -33.99
C PRO A 612 5.78 -14.48 -34.51
N TRP A 613 6.95 -14.05 -34.05
CA TRP A 613 7.53 -12.72 -34.35
C TRP A 613 8.27 -12.67 -35.70
N THR A 614 7.57 -12.91 -36.81
CA THR A 614 8.21 -13.04 -38.13
C THR A 614 8.43 -11.71 -38.85
N THR A 615 7.67 -10.66 -38.49
CA THR A 615 7.81 -9.30 -39.07
C THR A 615 8.28 -8.27 -38.04
N THR A 616 8.82 -7.13 -38.52
CA THR A 616 9.26 -6.02 -37.67
C THR A 616 8.11 -5.42 -36.86
N SER A 617 6.92 -5.26 -37.46
CA SER A 617 5.76 -4.72 -36.75
C SER A 617 5.32 -5.65 -35.61
N GLN A 618 5.24 -6.95 -35.87
CA GLN A 618 4.90 -7.92 -34.83
C GLN A 618 5.93 -7.89 -33.70
N ARG A 619 7.23 -7.79 -33.99
CA ARG A 619 8.27 -7.66 -32.95
C ARG A 619 8.04 -6.42 -32.09
N ILE A 620 7.76 -5.27 -32.69
CA ILE A 620 7.47 -4.04 -31.94
C ILE A 620 6.24 -4.23 -31.03
N ASP A 621 5.18 -4.84 -31.55
CA ASP A 621 3.97 -5.14 -30.78
C ASP A 621 4.27 -6.08 -29.60
N TYR A 622 5.20 -7.04 -29.75
CA TYR A 622 5.66 -7.88 -28.64
C TYR A 622 6.29 -7.07 -27.53
N GLU A 623 7.30 -6.27 -27.91
CA GLU A 623 8.19 -5.60 -26.98
C GLU A 623 7.35 -4.62 -26.15
N ARG A 624 6.41 -3.93 -26.82
CA ARG A 624 5.41 -3.09 -26.16
C ARG A 624 4.52 -3.89 -25.21
N ARG A 625 4.01 -5.07 -25.62
CA ARG A 625 3.13 -5.88 -24.77
C ARG A 625 3.81 -6.32 -23.48
N VAL A 626 5.11 -6.66 -23.53
CA VAL A 626 5.88 -7.03 -22.34
C VAL A 626 6.00 -5.85 -21.37
N CYS A 627 6.27 -4.64 -21.85
CA CYS A 627 6.31 -3.47 -20.97
C CYS A 627 4.91 -3.10 -20.44
N LEU A 628 3.91 -3.06 -21.31
CA LEU A 628 2.55 -2.63 -20.99
C LEU A 628 1.76 -3.64 -20.16
N SER A 629 2.27 -4.86 -19.97
CA SER A 629 1.68 -5.76 -18.98
C SER A 629 1.99 -5.35 -17.55
N CYS A 630 2.96 -4.46 -17.30
CA CYS A 630 3.22 -3.88 -15.98
C CYS A 630 2.95 -2.36 -15.96
N HIS A 631 3.29 -1.67 -17.05
CA HIS A 631 3.02 -0.24 -17.23
C HIS A 631 1.59 -0.02 -17.75
N ASN A 632 0.59 -0.32 -16.93
CA ASN A 632 -0.83 -0.20 -17.26
C ASN A 632 -1.69 0.39 -16.12
N ASN A 633 -1.07 0.87 -15.05
CA ASN A 633 -1.75 1.40 -13.85
C ASN A 633 -2.59 0.37 -13.06
N SER A 634 -2.41 -0.92 -13.35
CA SER A 634 -3.34 -1.97 -12.92
C SER A 634 -2.61 -3.17 -12.36
N THR A 635 -1.52 -3.57 -13.01
CA THR A 635 -0.60 -4.62 -12.55
C THR A 635 0.22 -4.08 -11.40
N GLU A 636 0.07 -4.73 -10.25
CA GLU A 636 0.69 -4.35 -8.99
C GLU A 636 1.80 -5.34 -8.65
N MET A 637 2.92 -4.77 -8.19
CA MET A 637 4.07 -5.48 -7.64
C MET A 637 4.58 -4.71 -6.42
N TYR A 638 4.60 -5.34 -5.25
CA TYR A 638 5.09 -4.73 -3.99
C TYR A 638 4.37 -3.43 -3.60
N GLY A 639 3.07 -3.36 -3.88
CA GLY A 639 2.24 -2.16 -3.72
C GLY A 639 2.38 -1.12 -4.83
N ILE A 640 3.33 -1.31 -5.74
CA ILE A 640 3.62 -0.34 -6.80
C ILE A 640 2.82 -0.69 -8.05
N LYS A 641 2.04 0.29 -8.54
CA LYS A 641 1.41 0.26 -9.86
C LYS A 641 2.04 1.34 -10.71
N VAL A 642 2.51 0.97 -11.90
CA VAL A 642 3.16 1.94 -12.79
C VAL A 642 2.20 2.34 -13.89
N ALA A 643 1.85 3.63 -13.92
CA ALA A 643 1.04 4.19 -14.99
C ALA A 643 1.79 4.22 -16.34
N TYR A 644 1.03 4.20 -17.42
CA TYR A 644 1.51 4.58 -18.75
C TYR A 644 1.10 6.03 -19.02
N PRO A 645 1.95 7.02 -18.73
CA PRO A 645 1.54 8.42 -18.74
C PRO A 645 1.37 8.93 -20.17
N ALA A 646 0.27 9.64 -20.45
CA ALA A 646 0.09 10.33 -21.73
C ALA A 646 0.88 11.65 -21.79
N THR A 647 1.24 12.22 -20.64
CA THR A 647 1.93 13.50 -20.49
C THR A 647 3.15 13.40 -19.58
N ASN A 648 4.14 14.28 -19.74
CA ASN A 648 5.25 14.41 -18.79
C ASN A 648 4.81 15.14 -17.51
N VAL A 649 5.76 15.41 -16.60
CA VAL A 649 5.48 16.07 -15.31
C VAL A 649 5.08 17.53 -15.49
N GLU A 650 5.41 18.14 -16.64
CA GLU A 650 5.00 19.48 -17.06
C GLU A 650 3.63 19.52 -17.77
N GLY A 651 2.98 18.37 -17.97
CA GLY A 651 1.68 18.25 -18.64
C GLY A 651 1.73 18.24 -20.18
N GLU A 652 2.92 18.17 -20.77
CA GLU A 652 3.12 18.09 -22.21
C GLU A 652 2.92 16.66 -22.73
N VAL A 653 2.30 16.52 -23.90
CA VAL A 653 2.01 15.21 -24.50
C VAL A 653 3.30 14.47 -24.86
N ILE A 654 3.43 13.22 -24.40
CA ILE A 654 4.52 12.34 -24.79
C ILE A 654 4.17 11.69 -26.13
N GLU A 655 4.67 12.24 -27.23
CA GLU A 655 4.38 11.79 -28.60
C GLU A 655 4.64 10.28 -28.79
N GLY A 656 5.72 9.75 -28.21
CA GLY A 656 6.06 8.33 -28.24
C GLY A 656 5.08 7.42 -27.49
N HIS A 657 4.26 7.98 -26.59
CA HIS A 657 3.26 7.23 -25.82
C HIS A 657 1.89 7.19 -26.50
N THR A 658 1.62 8.11 -27.43
CA THR A 658 0.36 8.16 -28.18
C THR A 658 0.45 7.38 -29.50
N LEU A 659 1.65 7.19 -30.06
CA LEU A 659 1.89 6.47 -31.31
C LEU A 659 2.27 4.99 -31.07
N ARG A 660 1.57 4.06 -31.73
CA ARG A 660 1.87 2.60 -31.65
C ARG A 660 2.99 2.11 -32.57
N ALA A 661 3.62 3.00 -33.35
CA ALA A 661 4.54 2.60 -34.41
C ALA A 661 5.96 2.23 -33.93
N THR A 662 6.31 2.50 -32.66
CA THR A 662 7.68 2.40 -32.16
C THR A 662 7.76 1.57 -30.88
N SER A 663 8.82 0.76 -30.77
CA SER A 663 9.12 -0.03 -29.56
C SER A 663 9.49 0.88 -28.39
N CYS A 664 9.09 0.52 -27.17
CA CYS A 664 9.48 1.23 -25.95
C CYS A 664 11.01 1.37 -25.83
N VAL A 665 11.75 0.39 -26.34
CA VAL A 665 13.22 0.33 -26.34
C VAL A 665 13.84 1.52 -27.05
N THR A 666 13.18 2.16 -28.01
CA THR A 666 13.82 3.28 -28.73
C THR A 666 14.03 4.49 -27.84
N CYS A 667 13.23 4.65 -26.78
CA CYS A 667 13.26 5.78 -25.86
C CYS A 667 13.66 5.35 -24.44
N HIS A 668 13.28 4.13 -24.03
CA HIS A 668 13.64 3.52 -22.75
C HIS A 668 14.76 2.49 -22.97
N ARG A 669 15.99 2.98 -23.16
CA ARG A 669 17.15 2.14 -23.51
C ARG A 669 17.92 1.73 -22.26
N GLY A 670 18.17 0.43 -22.11
CA GLY A 670 19.21 -0.07 -21.20
C GLY A 670 20.62 0.15 -21.78
N ALA A 671 21.66 -0.26 -21.03
CA ALA A 671 23.07 0.02 -21.32
C ALA A 671 23.53 -0.30 -22.76
N THR A 672 22.93 -1.30 -23.41
CA THR A 672 23.31 -1.73 -24.78
C THR A 672 22.31 -1.37 -25.87
N ASN A 673 21.31 -0.51 -25.57
CA ASN A 673 20.27 -0.07 -26.52
C ASN A 673 19.51 -1.24 -27.19
N SER A 674 19.28 -2.34 -26.47
CA SER A 674 18.62 -3.54 -26.99
C SER A 674 17.38 -3.87 -26.16
N PHE A 675 16.38 -4.51 -26.75
CA PHE A 675 15.19 -4.97 -25.99
C PHE A 675 15.58 -5.80 -24.78
N PHE A 676 16.56 -6.69 -24.94
CA PHE A 676 17.07 -7.52 -23.86
C PHE A 676 17.64 -6.70 -22.70
N SER A 677 18.49 -5.69 -22.97
CA SER A 677 19.06 -4.87 -21.88
C SER A 677 18.02 -3.96 -21.25
N THR A 678 17.06 -3.44 -22.03
CA THR A 678 15.95 -2.64 -21.52
C THR A 678 15.05 -3.43 -20.55
N VAL A 679 14.72 -4.70 -20.82
CA VAL A 679 13.81 -5.44 -19.93
C VAL A 679 14.45 -5.85 -18.59
N HIS A 680 15.78 -6.00 -18.54
CA HIS A 680 16.48 -6.38 -17.31
C HIS A 680 17.00 -5.16 -16.53
N ALA A 681 17.31 -4.07 -17.23
CA ALA A 681 17.85 -2.84 -16.65
C ALA A 681 17.32 -1.62 -17.42
N PRO A 682 16.00 -1.31 -17.31
CA PRO A 682 15.44 -0.17 -18.03
C PRO A 682 16.01 1.14 -17.48
N PHE A 683 16.38 2.05 -18.38
CA PHE A 683 16.75 3.41 -18.04
C PHE A 683 15.96 4.38 -18.92
N ARG A 684 15.50 5.50 -18.34
CA ARG A 684 14.83 6.56 -19.08
C ARG A 684 15.88 7.57 -19.56
N GLN A 685 16.05 7.71 -20.88
CA GLN A 685 16.89 8.80 -21.41
C GLN A 685 16.12 10.12 -21.37
N GLY A 686 16.68 11.12 -20.67
CA GLY A 686 16.17 12.48 -20.62
C GLY A 686 14.99 12.67 -19.67
N LYS A 687 15.02 13.79 -18.94
CA LYS A 687 13.92 14.25 -18.07
C LYS A 687 12.66 14.47 -18.90
#